data_AF-A0A936UZP0-F1
#
_entry.id   AF-A0A936UZP0-F1
#
_cell.length_a   1.000
_cell.length_b   1.000
_cell.length_c   1.000
_cell.angle_alpha   90.00
_cell.angle_beta   90.00
_cell.angle_gamma   90.00
#
_symmetry.space_group_name_H-M   'P 1'
#
loop_
_entity.id
_entity.type
_entity.pdbx_description
1 polymer ?
#
loop_
_entity_poly.entity_id
_entity_poly.type
_entity_poly.pdbx_seq_one_letter_code
_entity_poly.pdbx_strand_id
1 'polypeptide(L)'
;MKTNKKLILITAFAAISFAAFLGGCKKDDYVEVDAVCPLVLTTDPADGATNVALDKVITITFNEEMNPATITQASILLNGVSTIAGTVTSNGNTAYFTPTAPLTANTTYTGRVTTAVKDINGNSLQADYVWTFSTGSTISPVVIATDPANTQTGVPINKTLSATFNMAMDPLTINTTTFKVMQGTTPVTGAVAYGVGNTAYFIPAGPLLLNTVYTATITTGAKNTIGTPMAANYTWTFTTGSLAAPTVISTDPANNATGVALNKTITATFSEVMNPLTINATTFTVKQGLAVVTGVVTYTGTVASFKPTVNLLPNTVYTATITTGAQNLAGTGLANNYVWTFTTGNAVNPIVISTDPVNNATGVALNKIVTATFNMVMDPLTINATTFTIMQGTTPVLGVVTYSGSTASFAAAVPFTANLPYTATITTGAKSLAGTPLASNYVWTFTTGNNLAPLVISTDPVDNAISVPLNKVVTATFNMAMNPATINFATFTLYNGAIPVAGTVSYIGNTASFTPTGNLLPNTDYIATITTGARNVAGTPLATNYVWNFTTNTSINPGPVVLNTAARFGILAGVGVSNNAGFSVINNMDVGIYPGVRSSVTGFPPAIIVNGAIYASDDIAPPGTPAMLLQAKTDLTNAYLAAEAAVSPAPVTVSGDLGGLTLAPGIYKSTSTLAIGNGNLTLDAQGNPNAFWIFQIASGFTTVGGAGGSVILTGGAQAKNVYWQTGSSAVIGDYTSFQGNILALTSITMNSHATAIGRMLARNGAVVMTHTNIINKP
;
A
#
# COMPACT_ATOMS: atom_id res chain seq x y z
N MET A 1 -16.16 -29.16 -51.70
CA MET A 1 -17.39 -28.35 -51.55
C MET A 1 -18.27 -29.02 -50.50
N LYS A 2 -18.68 -28.28 -49.45
CA LYS A 2 -19.66 -28.64 -48.40
C LYS A 2 -19.27 -29.82 -47.48
N THR A 3 -19.48 -29.86 -46.16
CA THR A 3 -19.85 -28.94 -45.06
C THR A 3 -19.65 -29.79 -43.79
N ASN A 4 -19.27 -29.22 -42.64
CA ASN A 4 -19.95 -29.39 -41.34
C ASN A 4 -19.03 -29.11 -40.14
N LYS A 5 -19.35 -28.01 -39.45
CA LYS A 5 -18.97 -27.70 -38.06
C LYS A 5 -19.94 -28.43 -37.10
N LYS A 6 -19.39 -29.07 -36.06
CA LYS A 6 -19.95 -29.33 -34.70
C LYS A 6 -18.72 -29.55 -33.79
N LEU A 7 -18.32 -28.59 -32.94
CA LEU A 7 -18.81 -28.25 -31.60
C LEU A 7 -18.70 -29.40 -30.57
N ILE A 8 -17.76 -29.29 -29.61
CA ILE A 8 -17.69 -29.75 -28.20
C ILE A 8 -16.36 -29.19 -27.64
N LEU A 9 -16.30 -28.14 -26.82
CA LEU A 9 -16.41 -28.03 -25.35
C LEU A 9 -15.32 -28.76 -24.51
N ILE A 10 -14.49 -27.94 -23.84
CA ILE A 10 -14.06 -27.98 -22.42
C ILE A 10 -12.78 -28.76 -21.98
N THR A 11 -12.03 -28.04 -21.12
CA THR A 11 -11.07 -28.42 -20.05
C THR A 11 -9.56 -28.58 -20.31
N ALA A 12 -8.82 -27.66 -19.66
CA ALA A 12 -7.80 -27.89 -18.62
C ALA A 12 -6.30 -28.01 -18.97
N PHE A 13 -5.55 -27.15 -18.26
CA PHE A 13 -4.25 -27.33 -17.58
C PHE A 13 -2.93 -27.55 -18.35
N ALA A 14 -2.04 -26.59 -18.11
CA ALA A 14 -0.66 -26.72 -17.63
C ALA A 14 0.43 -27.41 -18.49
N ALA A 15 1.41 -26.56 -18.84
CA ALA A 15 2.86 -26.73 -18.71
C ALA A 15 3.61 -27.74 -19.61
N ILE A 16 4.91 -27.44 -19.77
CA ILE A 16 5.98 -28.13 -20.51
C ILE A 16 6.11 -27.55 -21.95
N SER A 17 7.23 -26.97 -22.40
CA SER A 17 8.63 -27.28 -22.12
C SER A 17 9.57 -26.08 -22.34
N PHE A 18 10.50 -25.94 -21.41
CA PHE A 18 11.79 -25.27 -21.50
C PHE A 18 12.72 -26.05 -22.44
N ALA A 19 13.43 -25.38 -23.36
CA ALA A 19 14.63 -25.92 -24.01
C ALA A 19 15.57 -24.78 -24.44
N ALA A 20 16.49 -24.47 -23.51
CA ALA A 20 17.89 -24.10 -23.69
C ALA A 20 18.30 -23.23 -24.89
N PHE A 21 18.74 -22.00 -24.58
CA PHE A 21 20.01 -21.48 -25.11
C PHE A 21 20.83 -20.86 -23.97
N LEU A 22 21.87 -21.59 -23.56
CA LEU A 22 23.05 -21.01 -22.95
C LEU A 22 23.84 -20.34 -24.07
N GLY A 23 23.85 -19.01 -24.09
CA GLY A 23 24.68 -18.18 -24.95
C GLY A 23 24.93 -16.87 -24.23
N GLY A 24 26.20 -16.53 -24.02
CA GLY A 24 26.65 -15.51 -23.08
C GLY A 24 25.99 -14.15 -23.19
N CYS A 25 26.00 -13.45 -22.06
CA CYS A 25 25.60 -12.06 -21.88
C CYS A 25 26.08 -11.18 -23.05
N LYS A 26 25.18 -10.84 -23.97
CA LYS A 26 25.24 -9.54 -24.60
C LYS A 26 24.62 -8.59 -23.59
N LYS A 27 25.37 -7.56 -23.18
CA LYS A 27 24.84 -6.38 -22.49
C LYS A 27 23.50 -6.04 -23.13
N ASP A 28 22.42 -6.20 -22.37
CA ASP A 28 21.19 -5.52 -22.72
C ASP A 28 21.45 -4.07 -22.34
N ASP A 29 21.72 -3.22 -23.34
CA ASP A 29 21.88 -1.78 -23.17
C ASP A 29 20.52 -1.11 -22.94
N TYR A 30 19.62 -1.77 -22.20
CA TYR A 30 18.44 -1.13 -21.63
C TYR A 30 18.90 -0.34 -20.41
N VAL A 31 19.30 0.90 -20.67
CA VAL A 31 19.23 1.97 -19.69
C VAL A 31 17.74 2.14 -19.38
N GLU A 32 17.31 1.69 -18.21
CA GLU A 32 16.04 2.12 -17.65
C GLU A 32 16.18 3.63 -17.42
N VAL A 33 15.71 4.41 -18.39
CA VAL A 33 15.64 5.86 -18.28
C VAL A 33 14.60 6.11 -17.19
N ASP A 34 15.05 6.56 -16.02
CA ASP A 34 14.20 7.12 -14.98
C ASP A 34 13.43 8.30 -15.61
N ALA A 35 12.22 7.99 -16.06
CA ALA A 35 11.40 8.85 -16.87
C ALA A 35 10.77 9.90 -15.95
N VAL A 36 11.42 11.07 -15.87
CA VAL A 36 10.85 12.24 -15.23
C VAL A 36 9.55 12.59 -15.97
N CYS A 37 8.44 12.75 -15.24
CA CYS A 37 7.21 13.22 -15.86
C CYS A 37 7.30 14.75 -16.05
N PRO A 38 6.78 15.28 -17.17
CA PRO A 38 6.78 16.71 -17.39
C PRO A 38 5.97 17.44 -16.31
N LEU A 39 6.49 18.57 -15.85
CA LEU A 39 5.95 19.47 -14.83
C LEU A 39 6.03 20.92 -15.34
N VAL A 40 4.96 21.69 -15.13
CA VAL A 40 4.98 23.14 -15.38
C VAL A 40 5.76 23.83 -14.25
N LEU A 41 6.87 24.49 -14.60
CA LEU A 41 7.69 25.25 -13.66
C LEU A 41 7.20 26.69 -13.49
N THR A 42 6.90 27.36 -14.60
CA THR A 42 6.46 28.76 -14.60
C THR A 42 5.47 29.03 -15.72
N THR A 43 4.60 30.01 -15.47
CA THR A 43 3.75 30.63 -16.47
C THR A 43 4.01 32.13 -16.51
N ASP A 44 3.90 32.72 -17.70
CA ASP A 44 3.91 34.16 -17.89
C ASP A 44 2.73 34.54 -18.79
N PRO A 45 1.69 35.20 -18.26
CA PRO A 45 1.58 35.75 -16.92
C PRO A 45 1.59 34.69 -15.82
N ALA A 46 2.27 35.02 -14.71
CA ALA A 46 2.28 34.21 -13.50
C ALA A 46 0.87 34.08 -12.91
N ASP A 47 0.64 33.00 -12.15
CA ASP A 47 -0.62 32.85 -11.42
C ASP A 47 -0.87 34.04 -10.49
N GLY A 48 -2.05 34.62 -10.57
CA GLY A 48 -2.43 35.80 -9.83
C GLY A 48 -1.91 37.13 -10.41
N ALA A 49 -1.33 37.16 -11.61
CA ALA A 49 -0.88 38.41 -12.22
C ALA A 49 -2.07 39.37 -12.53
N THR A 50 -1.87 40.67 -12.33
CA THR A 50 -2.84 41.73 -12.66
C THR A 50 -2.22 42.74 -13.62
N ASN A 51 -3.06 43.56 -14.26
CA ASN A 51 -2.65 44.57 -15.25
C ASN A 51 -1.80 43.97 -16.39
N VAL A 52 -2.11 42.73 -16.77
CA VAL A 52 -1.44 42.06 -17.90
C VAL A 52 -1.74 42.80 -19.20
N ALA A 53 -0.72 43.02 -20.01
CA ALA A 53 -0.85 43.67 -21.31
C ALA A 53 -1.80 42.92 -22.24
N LEU A 54 -2.55 43.65 -23.07
CA LEU A 54 -3.59 43.05 -23.92
C LEU A 54 -3.00 42.21 -25.07
N ASP A 55 -1.78 42.49 -25.49
CA ASP A 55 -1.05 41.77 -26.55
C ASP A 55 -0.14 40.65 -25.97
N LYS A 56 -0.34 40.28 -24.70
CA LYS A 56 0.52 39.31 -24.03
C LYS A 56 0.49 37.94 -24.71
N VAL A 57 1.67 37.48 -25.11
CA VAL A 57 1.91 36.07 -25.43
C VAL A 57 2.03 35.28 -24.13
N ILE A 58 1.21 34.24 -23.99
CA ILE A 58 1.20 33.40 -22.80
C ILE A 58 2.31 32.37 -22.95
N THR A 59 3.21 32.31 -21.98
CA THR A 59 4.37 31.42 -22.00
C THR A 59 4.27 30.40 -20.87
N ILE A 60 4.54 29.14 -21.15
CA ILE A 60 4.54 28.03 -20.19
C ILE A 60 5.90 27.34 -20.29
N THR A 61 6.63 27.28 -19.17
CA THR A 61 7.94 26.60 -19.13
C THR A 61 7.84 25.31 -18.34
N PHE A 62 8.29 24.21 -18.93
CA PHE A 62 8.32 22.88 -18.34
C PHE A 62 9.70 22.55 -17.76
N ASN A 63 9.77 21.55 -16.87
CA ASN A 63 11.01 21.02 -16.32
C ASN A 63 11.90 20.30 -17.35
N GLU A 64 11.33 19.91 -18.48
CA GLU A 64 11.98 19.10 -19.51
C GLU A 64 11.45 19.41 -20.92
N GLU A 65 12.11 18.85 -21.92
CA GLU A 65 11.80 19.09 -23.32
C GLU A 65 10.48 18.40 -23.70
N MET A 66 9.54 19.18 -24.25
CA MET A 66 8.21 18.69 -24.57
C MET A 66 8.12 18.18 -26.00
N ASN A 67 7.35 17.11 -26.22
CA ASN A 67 7.05 16.65 -27.57
C ASN A 67 6.13 17.68 -28.27
N PRO A 68 6.62 18.39 -29.32
CA PRO A 68 5.86 19.45 -29.97
C PRO A 68 4.54 18.97 -30.57
N ALA A 69 4.43 17.71 -30.96
CA ALA A 69 3.20 17.15 -31.52
C ALA A 69 2.05 17.07 -30.50
N THR A 70 2.37 17.10 -29.20
CA THR A 70 1.38 17.06 -28.12
C THR A 70 1.06 18.45 -27.56
N ILE A 71 1.81 19.47 -27.94
CA ILE A 71 1.61 20.87 -27.54
C ILE A 71 0.74 21.56 -28.57
N THR A 72 -0.57 21.56 -28.33
CA THR A 72 -1.59 22.02 -29.29
C THR A 72 -2.64 22.87 -28.56
N GLN A 73 -3.54 23.47 -29.32
CA GLN A 73 -4.69 24.19 -28.75
C GLN A 73 -5.72 23.28 -28.05
N ALA A 74 -5.61 21.95 -28.20
CA ALA A 74 -6.41 21.01 -27.43
C ALA A 74 -5.79 20.69 -26.05
N SER A 75 -4.49 20.92 -25.89
CA SER A 75 -3.75 20.59 -24.65
C SER A 75 -3.29 21.82 -23.85
N ILE A 76 -3.23 22.99 -24.49
CA ILE A 76 -3.03 24.29 -23.83
C ILE A 76 -4.22 25.18 -24.16
N LEU A 77 -5.02 25.46 -23.14
CA LEU A 77 -6.27 26.19 -23.22
C LEU A 77 -6.13 27.54 -22.49
N LEU A 78 -6.73 28.58 -23.06
CA LEU A 78 -6.87 29.89 -22.44
C LEU A 78 -8.33 30.32 -22.50
N ASN A 79 -8.92 30.61 -21.35
CA ASN A 79 -10.34 30.94 -21.24
C ASN A 79 -10.52 32.28 -20.54
N GLY A 80 -11.29 33.19 -21.14
CA GLY A 80 -11.84 34.37 -20.46
C GLY A 80 -13.33 34.17 -20.23
N VAL A 81 -14.16 35.09 -20.75
CA VAL A 81 -15.63 34.90 -20.83
C VAL A 81 -15.98 33.73 -21.76
N SER A 82 -15.16 33.50 -22.79
CA SER A 82 -15.20 32.35 -23.68
C SER A 82 -13.78 31.83 -23.90
N THR A 83 -13.64 30.64 -24.49
CA THR A 83 -12.34 30.14 -24.94
C THR A 83 -11.72 31.13 -25.92
N ILE A 84 -10.44 31.45 -25.71
CA ILE A 84 -9.67 32.36 -26.54
C ILE A 84 -9.01 31.54 -27.65
N ALA A 85 -9.15 32.00 -28.89
CA ALA A 85 -8.43 31.44 -30.02
C ALA A 85 -7.00 31.97 -30.05
N GLY A 86 -6.07 31.13 -30.46
CA GLY A 86 -4.64 31.41 -30.46
C GLY A 86 -3.85 30.44 -31.31
N THR A 87 -2.57 30.73 -31.53
CA THR A 87 -1.62 29.77 -32.09
C THR A 87 -0.78 29.20 -30.95
N VAL A 88 -0.67 27.88 -30.86
CA VAL A 88 0.18 27.20 -29.90
C VAL A 88 1.45 26.74 -30.60
N THR A 89 2.61 27.13 -30.08
CA THR A 89 3.91 26.67 -30.54
C THR A 89 4.75 26.21 -29.36
N SER A 90 5.77 25.40 -29.60
CA SER A 90 6.76 25.06 -28.59
C SER A 90 8.18 25.19 -29.13
N ASN A 91 9.11 25.51 -28.25
CA ASN A 91 10.54 25.51 -28.51
C ASN A 91 11.25 24.90 -27.30
N GLY A 92 11.78 23.68 -27.46
CA GLY A 92 12.35 22.90 -26.37
C GLY A 92 11.34 22.70 -25.23
N ASN A 93 11.69 23.20 -24.04
CA ASN A 93 10.92 23.07 -22.81
C ASN A 93 9.85 24.17 -22.63
N THR A 94 9.64 25.04 -23.61
CA THR A 94 8.73 26.18 -23.49
C THR A 94 7.63 26.11 -24.53
N ALA A 95 6.38 26.24 -24.09
CA ALA A 95 5.23 26.43 -24.95
C ALA A 95 4.77 27.89 -24.94
N TYR A 96 4.33 28.36 -26.11
CA TYR A 96 3.80 29.70 -26.32
C TYR A 96 2.38 29.59 -26.86
N PHE A 97 1.45 30.27 -26.22
CA PHE A 97 0.12 30.51 -26.73
C PHE A 97 0.02 31.99 -27.12
N THR A 98 -0.08 32.27 -28.41
CA THR A 98 -0.26 33.61 -28.96
C THR A 98 -1.74 33.82 -29.30
N PRO A 99 -2.49 34.64 -28.55
CA PRO A 99 -3.87 34.97 -28.90
C PRO A 99 -3.99 35.51 -30.33
N THR A 100 -4.99 35.08 -31.10
CA THR A 100 -5.19 35.57 -32.48
C THR A 100 -5.71 37.02 -32.53
N ALA A 101 -6.21 37.52 -31.40
CA ALA A 101 -6.64 38.90 -31.20
C ALA A 101 -6.18 39.36 -29.81
N PRO A 102 -6.01 40.68 -29.58
CA PRO A 102 -5.70 41.20 -28.26
C PRO A 102 -6.70 40.72 -27.20
N LEU A 103 -6.19 40.39 -26.02
CA LEU A 103 -6.99 40.10 -24.85
C LEU A 103 -7.87 41.31 -24.51
N THR A 104 -9.08 41.04 -24.03
CA THR A 104 -10.04 42.04 -23.58
C THR A 104 -9.53 42.69 -22.30
N ALA A 105 -9.62 44.02 -22.20
CA ALA A 105 -9.27 44.75 -20.99
C ALA A 105 -10.16 44.38 -19.80
N ASN A 106 -9.64 44.53 -18.58
CA ASN A 106 -10.35 44.26 -17.32
C ASN A 106 -11.00 42.87 -17.24
N THR A 107 -10.33 41.87 -17.81
CA THR A 107 -10.84 40.51 -17.91
C THR A 107 -9.91 39.55 -17.18
N THR A 108 -10.50 38.67 -16.35
CA THR A 108 -9.78 37.54 -15.75
C THR A 108 -9.76 36.37 -16.71
N TYR A 109 -8.58 35.79 -16.89
CA TYR A 109 -8.30 34.65 -17.74
C TYR A 109 -7.83 33.47 -16.89
N THR A 110 -8.19 32.27 -17.33
CA THR A 110 -7.74 30.98 -16.79
C THR A 110 -6.97 30.24 -17.87
N GLY A 111 -5.71 29.93 -17.60
CA GLY A 111 -4.90 29.02 -18.41
C GLY A 111 -5.00 27.59 -17.88
N ARG A 112 -4.99 26.61 -18.79
CA ARG A 112 -4.95 25.18 -18.44
C ARG A 112 -4.01 24.42 -19.37
N VAL A 113 -3.06 23.69 -18.79
CA VAL A 113 -2.29 22.65 -19.47
C VAL A 113 -2.87 21.31 -19.08
N THR A 114 -3.28 20.51 -20.06
CA THR A 114 -3.89 19.20 -19.78
C THR A 114 -2.85 18.09 -19.71
N THR A 115 -3.20 16.98 -19.06
CA THR A 115 -2.44 15.72 -19.06
C THR A 115 -2.16 15.12 -20.44
N ALA A 116 -2.74 15.68 -21.51
CA ALA A 116 -2.45 15.28 -22.89
C ALA A 116 -1.07 15.74 -23.38
N VAL A 117 -0.45 16.73 -22.74
CA VAL A 117 0.94 17.10 -23.06
C VAL A 117 1.91 16.02 -22.63
N LYS A 118 2.89 15.71 -23.47
CA LYS A 118 3.92 14.70 -23.22
C LYS A 118 5.32 15.23 -23.45
N ASP A 119 6.28 14.68 -22.75
CA ASP A 119 7.70 14.85 -23.07
C ASP A 119 8.09 14.10 -24.36
N ILE A 120 9.35 14.26 -24.80
CA ILE A 120 9.91 13.55 -25.96
C ILE A 120 9.98 12.02 -25.77
N ASN A 121 9.92 11.53 -24.52
CA ASN A 121 9.95 10.12 -24.15
C ASN A 121 8.53 9.49 -24.08
N GLY A 122 7.48 10.29 -24.21
CA GLY A 122 6.08 9.87 -24.20
C GLY A 122 5.39 9.90 -22.83
N ASN A 123 6.04 10.41 -21.78
CA ASN A 123 5.44 10.55 -20.46
C ASN A 123 4.50 11.75 -20.42
N SER A 124 3.32 11.57 -19.84
CA SER A 124 2.30 12.61 -19.70
C SER A 124 2.49 13.45 -18.44
N LEU A 125 2.03 14.70 -18.49
CA LEU A 125 1.81 15.49 -17.28
C LEU A 125 0.84 14.73 -16.35
N GLN A 126 1.17 14.61 -15.06
CA GLN A 126 0.43 13.74 -14.14
C GLN A 126 -0.95 14.27 -13.74
N ALA A 127 -1.11 15.59 -13.73
CA ALA A 127 -2.38 16.27 -13.45
C ALA A 127 -2.44 17.57 -14.25
N ASP A 128 -3.65 17.99 -14.61
CA ASP A 128 -3.83 19.26 -15.31
C ASP A 128 -3.30 20.43 -14.45
N TYR A 129 -2.54 21.32 -15.07
CA TYR A 129 -2.03 22.53 -14.43
C TYR A 129 -2.93 23.70 -14.81
N VAL A 130 -3.52 24.37 -13.81
CA VAL A 130 -4.45 25.49 -14.00
C VAL A 130 -3.94 26.71 -13.26
N TRP A 131 -3.95 27.87 -13.92
CA TRP A 131 -3.57 29.15 -13.32
C TRP A 131 -4.46 30.27 -13.84
N THR A 132 -4.41 31.44 -13.19
CA THR A 132 -5.23 32.60 -13.57
C THR A 132 -4.45 33.90 -13.59
N PHE A 133 -4.89 34.86 -14.40
CA PHE A 133 -4.36 36.23 -14.42
C PHE A 133 -5.44 37.21 -14.88
N SER A 134 -5.20 38.51 -14.74
CA SER A 134 -6.13 39.56 -15.17
C SER A 134 -5.44 40.65 -15.97
N THR A 135 -6.10 41.11 -17.03
CA THR A 135 -5.71 42.33 -17.76
C THR A 135 -6.16 43.61 -17.04
N GLY A 136 -6.96 43.49 -15.97
CA GLY A 136 -7.35 44.59 -15.09
C GLY A 136 -6.62 44.57 -13.75
N SER A 137 -6.97 45.53 -12.89
CA SER A 137 -6.37 45.69 -11.56
C SER A 137 -6.87 44.68 -10.51
N THR A 138 -7.91 43.90 -10.83
CA THR A 138 -8.48 42.89 -9.94
C THR A 138 -8.62 41.55 -10.66
N ILE A 139 -8.59 40.46 -9.88
CA ILE A 139 -8.90 39.12 -10.36
C ILE A 139 -10.29 38.76 -9.85
N SER A 140 -11.18 38.46 -10.77
CA SER A 140 -12.54 38.03 -10.47
C SER A 140 -12.58 36.51 -10.25
N PRO A 141 -13.46 36.02 -9.36
CA PRO A 141 -13.68 34.58 -9.24
C PRO A 141 -14.23 33.97 -10.52
N VAL A 142 -13.73 32.79 -10.85
CA VAL A 142 -14.14 31.97 -12.00
C VAL A 142 -14.31 30.53 -11.54
N VAL A 143 -15.36 29.86 -12.02
CA VAL A 143 -15.55 28.42 -11.80
C VAL A 143 -14.64 27.66 -12.78
N ILE A 144 -13.75 26.83 -12.24
CA ILE A 144 -12.75 26.07 -13.01
C ILE A 144 -13.13 24.59 -13.18
N ALA A 145 -14.02 24.06 -12.33
CA ALA A 145 -14.53 22.70 -12.43
C ALA A 145 -15.93 22.57 -11.83
N THR A 146 -16.74 21.64 -12.34
CA THR A 146 -18.04 21.27 -11.77
C THR A 146 -18.19 19.74 -11.74
N ASP A 147 -18.92 19.24 -10.76
CA ASP A 147 -19.41 17.86 -10.71
C ASP A 147 -20.90 17.88 -10.34
N PRO A 148 -21.83 17.43 -11.20
CA PRO A 148 -21.59 16.86 -12.52
C PRO A 148 -20.89 17.81 -13.49
N ALA A 149 -20.12 17.25 -14.41
CA ALA A 149 -19.52 18.01 -15.51
C ALA A 149 -20.62 18.61 -16.40
N ASN A 150 -20.34 19.74 -17.05
CA ASN A 150 -21.30 20.37 -17.95
C ASN A 150 -21.75 19.39 -19.05
N THR A 151 -23.05 19.31 -19.28
CA THR A 151 -23.76 18.40 -20.20
C THR A 151 -23.68 16.91 -19.83
N GLN A 152 -23.19 16.54 -18.64
CA GLN A 152 -23.11 15.14 -18.22
C GLN A 152 -24.50 14.48 -18.16
N THR A 153 -24.62 13.30 -18.77
CA THR A 153 -25.82 12.44 -18.70
C THR A 153 -25.62 11.30 -17.70
N GLY A 154 -26.70 10.67 -17.24
CA GLY A 154 -26.60 9.52 -16.33
C GLY A 154 -26.35 9.91 -14.88
N VAL A 155 -26.59 11.17 -14.50
CA VAL A 155 -26.31 11.66 -13.15
C VAL A 155 -27.26 10.99 -12.15
N PRO A 156 -26.75 10.46 -11.01
CA PRO A 156 -27.60 9.92 -9.95
C PRO A 156 -28.58 10.96 -9.39
N ILE A 157 -29.82 10.55 -9.10
CA ILE A 157 -30.86 11.46 -8.60
C ILE A 157 -30.58 12.04 -7.22
N ASN A 158 -29.69 11.44 -6.44
CA ASN A 158 -29.26 11.90 -5.12
C ASN A 158 -27.89 12.61 -5.15
N LYS A 159 -27.39 12.97 -6.33
CA LYS A 159 -26.08 13.59 -6.50
C LYS A 159 -26.02 14.95 -5.79
N THR A 160 -25.00 15.13 -4.95
CA THR A 160 -24.55 16.47 -4.51
C THR A 160 -23.78 17.12 -5.65
N LEU A 161 -24.17 18.34 -6.00
CA LEU A 161 -23.50 19.11 -7.04
C LEU A 161 -22.36 19.91 -6.43
N SER A 162 -21.29 20.14 -7.17
CA SER A 162 -20.16 20.97 -6.75
C SER A 162 -19.65 21.88 -7.86
N ALA A 163 -19.08 23.02 -7.45
CA ALA A 163 -18.39 23.98 -8.30
C ALA A 163 -17.12 24.48 -7.61
N THR A 164 -15.97 24.27 -8.23
CA THR A 164 -14.64 24.68 -7.72
C THR A 164 -14.23 26.00 -8.36
N PHE A 165 -13.75 26.94 -7.54
CA PHE A 165 -13.31 28.27 -7.97
C PHE A 165 -11.79 28.36 -8.10
N ASN A 166 -11.31 29.26 -8.95
CA ASN A 166 -9.88 29.57 -9.09
C ASN A 166 -9.24 30.21 -7.84
N MET A 167 -10.05 30.67 -6.87
CA MET A 167 -9.57 31.34 -5.67
C MET A 167 -10.54 31.14 -4.50
N ALA A 168 -10.10 31.52 -3.30
CA ALA A 168 -10.94 31.48 -2.11
C ALA A 168 -12.11 32.48 -2.23
N MET A 169 -13.32 31.96 -2.03
CA MET A 169 -14.57 32.73 -1.97
C MET A 169 -14.88 33.20 -0.54
N ASP A 170 -15.64 34.29 -0.41
CA ASP A 170 -16.29 34.65 0.85
C ASP A 170 -17.45 33.66 1.10
N PRO A 171 -17.37 32.81 2.14
CA PRO A 171 -18.39 31.80 2.42
C PRO A 171 -19.79 32.38 2.63
N LEU A 172 -19.90 33.64 3.10
CA LEU A 172 -21.21 34.28 3.33
C LEU A 172 -21.94 34.61 2.03
N THR A 173 -21.19 34.79 0.94
CA THR A 173 -21.74 35.09 -0.38
C THR A 173 -22.07 33.83 -1.19
N ILE A 174 -21.68 32.64 -0.71
CA ILE A 174 -22.01 31.34 -1.31
C ILE A 174 -23.19 30.73 -0.55
N ASN A 175 -24.40 30.91 -1.08
CA ASN A 175 -25.64 30.48 -0.44
C ASN A 175 -26.70 30.13 -1.50
N THR A 176 -27.92 29.81 -1.07
CA THR A 176 -29.02 29.38 -1.95
C THR A 176 -29.50 30.47 -2.94
N THR A 177 -29.10 31.73 -2.75
CA THR A 177 -29.37 32.81 -3.71
C THR A 177 -28.29 32.95 -4.78
N THR A 178 -27.09 32.43 -4.54
CA THR A 178 -25.94 32.53 -5.45
C THR A 178 -25.56 31.21 -6.08
N PHE A 179 -25.85 30.06 -5.47
CA PHE A 179 -25.79 28.74 -6.11
C PHE A 179 -27.21 28.19 -6.24
N LYS A 180 -27.76 28.26 -7.45
CA LYS A 180 -29.13 27.82 -7.78
C LYS A 180 -29.11 26.59 -8.67
N VAL A 181 -30.08 25.70 -8.47
CA VAL A 181 -30.36 24.59 -9.39
C VAL A 181 -31.82 24.69 -9.82
N MET A 182 -32.06 24.62 -11.13
CA MET A 182 -33.36 24.80 -11.75
C MET A 182 -33.72 23.57 -12.58
N GLN A 183 -34.95 23.10 -12.45
CA GLN A 183 -35.60 22.20 -13.39
C GLN A 183 -36.40 23.04 -14.38
N GLY A 184 -35.85 23.35 -15.55
CA GLY A 184 -36.46 24.33 -16.44
C GLY A 184 -36.62 25.68 -15.73
N THR A 185 -37.85 26.13 -15.49
CA THR A 185 -38.15 27.37 -14.74
C THR A 185 -38.44 27.15 -13.26
N THR A 186 -38.45 25.90 -12.77
CA THR A 186 -38.79 25.55 -11.39
C THR A 186 -37.53 25.44 -10.53
N PRO A 187 -37.38 26.19 -9.43
CA PRO A 187 -36.25 26.03 -8.52
C PRO A 187 -36.26 24.68 -7.80
N VAL A 188 -35.10 24.02 -7.75
CA VAL A 188 -34.88 22.86 -6.89
C VAL A 188 -34.53 23.36 -5.49
N THR A 189 -35.21 22.86 -4.47
CA THR A 189 -34.88 23.18 -3.07
C THR A 189 -33.67 22.37 -2.62
N GLY A 190 -32.78 23.01 -1.86
CA GLY A 190 -31.55 22.37 -1.39
C GLY A 190 -30.77 23.26 -0.44
N ALA A 191 -29.76 22.68 0.20
CA ALA A 191 -28.81 23.38 1.04
C ALA A 191 -27.54 23.71 0.23
N VAL A 192 -26.93 24.86 0.52
CA VAL A 192 -25.64 25.26 -0.06
C VAL A 192 -24.59 25.29 1.05
N ALA A 193 -23.41 24.74 0.75
CA ALA A 193 -22.26 24.77 1.64
C ALA A 193 -21.01 25.19 0.85
N TYR A 194 -20.04 25.79 1.52
CA TYR A 194 -18.72 26.08 0.97
C TYR A 194 -17.66 25.37 1.81
N GLY A 195 -16.82 24.56 1.18
CA GLY A 195 -15.90 23.63 1.85
C GLY A 195 -14.44 23.78 1.43
N VAL A 196 -13.62 22.82 1.84
CA VAL A 196 -12.18 22.76 1.53
C VAL A 196 -11.91 22.77 0.01
N GLY A 197 -10.77 23.33 -0.39
CA GLY A 197 -10.34 23.34 -1.80
C GLY A 197 -11.16 24.27 -2.70
N ASN A 198 -11.55 25.46 -2.20
CA ASN A 198 -12.29 26.48 -2.94
C ASN A 198 -13.57 25.97 -3.63
N THR A 199 -14.30 25.03 -3.00
CA THR A 199 -15.42 24.34 -3.64
C THR A 199 -16.74 24.61 -2.93
N ALA A 200 -17.73 25.06 -3.70
CA ALA A 200 -19.12 25.17 -3.28
C ALA A 200 -19.90 23.90 -3.60
N TYR A 201 -20.83 23.53 -2.74
CA TYR A 201 -21.69 22.36 -2.85
C TYR A 201 -23.16 22.74 -2.79
N PHE A 202 -23.99 22.11 -3.61
CA PHE A 202 -25.43 22.15 -3.54
C PHE A 202 -25.97 20.75 -3.27
N ILE A 203 -26.70 20.59 -2.16
CA ILE A 203 -27.29 19.33 -1.72
C ILE A 203 -28.81 19.44 -1.92
N PRO A 204 -29.39 18.76 -2.92
CA PRO A 204 -30.85 18.73 -3.11
C PRO A 204 -31.58 18.24 -1.85
N ALA A 205 -32.69 18.89 -1.48
CA ALA A 205 -33.48 18.53 -0.29
C ALA A 205 -34.20 17.18 -0.43
N GLY A 206 -34.36 16.71 -1.66
CA GLY A 206 -34.87 15.38 -2.00
C GLY A 206 -34.30 14.91 -3.34
N PRO A 207 -34.58 13.66 -3.73
CA PRO A 207 -34.09 13.12 -5.00
C PRO A 207 -34.57 13.96 -6.19
N LEU A 208 -33.67 14.22 -7.12
CA LEU A 208 -33.96 14.81 -8.42
C LEU A 208 -34.85 13.85 -9.25
N LEU A 209 -35.57 14.39 -10.21
CA LEU A 209 -36.43 13.60 -11.10
C LEU A 209 -35.57 12.87 -12.15
N LEU A 210 -36.02 11.69 -12.56
CA LEU A 210 -35.36 10.87 -13.58
C LEU A 210 -35.43 11.52 -14.97
N ASN A 211 -34.46 11.23 -15.83
CA ASN A 211 -34.42 11.71 -17.23
C ASN A 211 -34.64 13.21 -17.40
N THR A 212 -34.24 13.99 -16.40
CA THR A 212 -34.59 15.41 -16.32
C THR A 212 -33.32 16.24 -16.46
N VAL A 213 -33.40 17.25 -17.34
CA VAL A 213 -32.34 18.24 -17.50
C VAL A 213 -32.45 19.27 -16.37
N TYR A 214 -31.36 19.44 -15.65
CA TYR A 214 -31.19 20.47 -14.63
C TYR A 214 -30.16 21.48 -15.08
N THR A 215 -30.42 22.75 -14.76
CA THR A 215 -29.49 23.86 -14.97
C THR A 215 -29.02 24.35 -13.62
N ALA A 216 -27.72 24.28 -13.37
CA ALA A 216 -27.10 24.85 -12.20
C ALA A 216 -26.42 26.18 -12.56
N THR A 217 -26.50 27.13 -11.64
CA THR A 217 -26.03 28.50 -11.83
C THR A 217 -25.30 29.00 -10.58
N ILE A 218 -24.06 29.45 -10.74
CA ILE A 218 -23.42 30.37 -9.79
C ILE A 218 -23.63 31.80 -10.29
N THR A 219 -24.21 32.68 -9.47
CA THR A 219 -24.52 34.06 -9.87
C THR A 219 -23.38 35.03 -9.57
N THR A 220 -23.42 36.23 -10.17
CA THR A 220 -22.51 37.35 -9.86
C THR A 220 -22.61 37.88 -8.42
N GLY A 221 -23.56 37.38 -7.63
CA GLY A 221 -23.62 37.66 -6.19
C GLY A 221 -22.52 36.96 -5.39
N ALA A 222 -21.89 35.91 -5.94
CA ALA A 222 -20.75 35.24 -5.33
C ALA A 222 -19.48 36.10 -5.44
N LYS A 223 -18.77 36.30 -4.31
CA LYS A 223 -17.59 37.18 -4.22
C LYS A 223 -16.39 36.47 -3.61
N ASN A 224 -15.18 36.91 -3.95
CA ASN A 224 -13.98 36.52 -3.20
C ASN A 224 -13.91 37.17 -1.81
N THR A 225 -12.92 36.77 -1.02
CA THR A 225 -12.69 37.25 0.36
C THR A 225 -12.41 38.75 0.47
N ILE A 226 -12.09 39.44 -0.64
CA ILE A 226 -11.90 40.90 -0.70
C ILE A 226 -13.09 41.63 -1.33
N GLY A 227 -14.20 40.93 -1.60
CA GLY A 227 -15.47 41.52 -2.04
C GLY A 227 -15.62 41.72 -3.56
N THR A 228 -14.70 41.20 -4.38
CA THR A 228 -14.82 41.25 -5.85
C THR A 228 -15.80 40.18 -6.33
N PRO A 229 -16.87 40.54 -7.09
CA PRO A 229 -17.83 39.58 -7.61
C PRO A 229 -17.30 38.81 -8.82
N MET A 230 -17.95 37.68 -9.13
CA MET A 230 -17.81 37.05 -10.44
C MET A 230 -18.21 38.03 -11.55
N ALA A 231 -17.49 37.99 -12.67
CA ALA A 231 -17.75 38.90 -13.80
C ALA A 231 -19.08 38.60 -14.52
N ALA A 232 -19.50 37.33 -14.55
CA ALA A 232 -20.75 36.87 -15.12
C ALA A 232 -21.29 35.66 -14.34
N ASN A 233 -22.57 35.35 -14.52
CA ASN A 233 -23.14 34.11 -14.02
C ASN A 233 -22.48 32.93 -14.74
N TYR A 234 -22.11 31.89 -13.99
CA TYR A 234 -21.63 30.63 -14.56
C TYR A 234 -22.78 29.62 -14.56
N THR A 235 -23.18 29.15 -15.75
CA THR A 235 -24.28 28.19 -15.90
C THR A 235 -23.80 26.90 -16.55
N TRP A 236 -24.20 25.76 -15.99
CA TRP A 236 -23.98 24.46 -16.60
C TRP A 236 -25.23 23.60 -16.50
N THR A 237 -25.35 22.64 -17.40
CA THR A 237 -26.47 21.70 -17.42
C THR A 237 -26.00 20.28 -17.13
N PHE A 238 -26.90 19.44 -16.65
CA PHE A 238 -26.69 17.99 -16.54
C PHE A 238 -28.04 17.27 -16.65
N THR A 239 -28.01 16.00 -17.02
CA THR A 239 -29.20 15.17 -17.20
C THR A 239 -29.12 13.97 -16.27
N THR A 240 -30.10 13.84 -15.38
CA THR A 240 -30.24 12.65 -14.54
C THR A 240 -30.47 11.41 -15.39
N GLY A 241 -29.96 10.26 -14.95
CA GLY A 241 -30.00 9.02 -15.72
C GLY A 241 -31.39 8.48 -16.02
N SER A 242 -31.43 7.58 -17.02
CA SER A 242 -32.60 6.77 -17.38
C SER A 242 -32.61 5.43 -16.66
N LEU A 243 -33.79 4.83 -16.59
CA LEU A 243 -34.07 3.51 -16.04
C LEU A 243 -33.41 2.41 -16.90
N ALA A 244 -32.16 2.04 -16.63
CA ALA A 244 -31.81 0.63 -16.79
C ALA A 244 -32.30 -0.08 -15.52
N ALA A 245 -33.35 -0.89 -15.65
CA ALA A 245 -33.78 -1.72 -14.54
C ALA A 245 -32.65 -2.72 -14.25
N PRO A 246 -32.20 -2.85 -12.99
CA PRO A 246 -31.20 -3.84 -12.65
C PRO A 246 -31.72 -5.24 -13.01
N THR A 247 -30.83 -6.08 -13.52
CA THR A 247 -31.12 -7.48 -13.84
C THR A 247 -30.29 -8.41 -12.96
N VAL A 248 -30.77 -9.62 -12.71
CA VAL A 248 -29.97 -10.68 -12.09
C VAL A 248 -29.21 -11.37 -13.20
N ILE A 249 -27.88 -11.27 -13.19
CA ILE A 249 -26.98 -11.89 -14.17
C ILE A 249 -26.85 -13.40 -13.91
N SER A 250 -26.74 -13.78 -12.65
CA SER A 250 -26.54 -15.19 -12.26
C SER A 250 -27.03 -15.47 -10.85
N THR A 251 -27.39 -16.72 -10.60
CA THR A 251 -27.73 -17.23 -9.26
C THR A 251 -26.90 -18.45 -8.93
N ASP A 252 -26.61 -18.64 -7.64
CA ASP A 252 -26.04 -19.87 -7.12
C ASP A 252 -26.85 -20.31 -5.88
N PRO A 253 -27.61 -21.42 -5.94
CA PRO A 253 -27.69 -22.36 -7.05
C PRO A 253 -28.27 -21.76 -8.33
N ALA A 254 -27.83 -22.29 -9.47
CA ALA A 254 -28.43 -21.98 -10.76
C ALA A 254 -29.91 -22.45 -10.79
N ASN A 255 -30.72 -21.82 -11.64
CA ASN A 255 -32.12 -22.20 -11.79
C ASN A 255 -32.27 -23.68 -12.19
N ASN A 256 -33.15 -24.41 -11.50
CA ASN A 256 -33.36 -25.85 -11.59
C ASN A 256 -32.15 -26.72 -11.20
N ALA A 257 -31.15 -26.20 -10.48
CA ALA A 257 -30.06 -27.02 -9.97
C ALA A 257 -30.59 -28.15 -9.07
N THR A 258 -30.03 -29.35 -9.21
CA THR A 258 -30.31 -30.52 -8.35
C THR A 258 -29.08 -30.88 -7.52
N GLY A 259 -29.25 -31.68 -6.46
CA GLY A 259 -28.13 -32.08 -5.63
C GLY A 259 -27.54 -30.94 -4.79
N VAL A 260 -28.30 -29.86 -4.57
CA VAL A 260 -27.82 -28.71 -3.80
C VAL A 260 -27.56 -29.12 -2.34
N ALA A 261 -26.42 -28.72 -1.80
CA ALA A 261 -26.07 -28.98 -0.41
C ALA A 261 -27.11 -28.40 0.56
N LEU A 262 -27.42 -29.13 1.63
CA LEU A 262 -28.48 -28.75 2.58
C LEU A 262 -28.17 -27.44 3.33
N ASN A 263 -26.90 -27.06 3.43
CA ASN A 263 -26.41 -25.85 4.08
C ASN A 263 -26.04 -24.73 3.09
N LYS A 264 -26.45 -24.85 1.82
CA LYS A 264 -26.06 -23.91 0.77
C LYS A 264 -26.53 -22.49 1.09
N THR A 265 -25.60 -21.53 1.01
CA THR A 265 -25.94 -20.11 0.95
C THR A 265 -26.39 -19.80 -0.47
N ILE A 266 -27.60 -19.24 -0.59
CA ILE A 266 -28.23 -18.93 -1.87
C ILE A 266 -27.82 -17.51 -2.27
N THR A 267 -27.36 -17.30 -3.49
CA THR A 267 -26.85 -16.00 -3.95
C THR A 267 -27.45 -15.58 -5.29
N ALA A 268 -27.50 -14.27 -5.51
CA ALA A 268 -27.88 -13.63 -6.76
C ALA A 268 -26.92 -12.47 -7.06
N THR A 269 -26.38 -12.43 -8.28
CA THR A 269 -25.48 -11.38 -8.77
C THR A 269 -26.24 -10.44 -9.70
N PHE A 270 -26.19 -9.13 -9.42
CA PHE A 270 -26.89 -8.11 -10.21
C PHE A 270 -26.00 -7.53 -11.32
N SER A 271 -26.63 -6.92 -12.33
CA SER A 271 -25.95 -6.21 -13.44
C SER A 271 -25.25 -4.92 -13.04
N GLU A 272 -25.51 -4.43 -11.84
CA GLU A 272 -24.99 -3.20 -11.32
C GLU A 272 -25.04 -3.21 -9.78
N VAL A 273 -24.47 -2.18 -9.17
CA VAL A 273 -24.53 -1.99 -7.72
C VAL A 273 -25.95 -1.57 -7.30
N MET A 274 -26.49 -2.28 -6.32
CA MET A 274 -27.82 -2.08 -5.76
C MET A 274 -27.77 -1.17 -4.53
N ASN A 275 -28.89 -0.56 -4.17
CA ASN A 275 -29.05 0.13 -2.89
C ASN A 275 -29.11 -0.90 -1.75
N PRO A 276 -28.11 -0.95 -0.85
CA PRO A 276 -28.03 -1.97 0.20
C PRO A 276 -29.23 -1.96 1.16
N LEU A 277 -29.88 -0.80 1.35
CA LEU A 277 -31.05 -0.68 2.23
C LEU A 277 -32.28 -1.43 1.70
N THR A 278 -32.32 -1.65 0.38
CA THR A 278 -33.43 -2.33 -0.29
C THR A 278 -33.21 -3.83 -0.48
N ILE A 279 -32.02 -4.36 -0.14
CA ILE A 279 -31.70 -5.79 -0.19
C ILE A 279 -31.81 -6.37 1.22
N ASN A 280 -32.96 -6.97 1.54
CA ASN A 280 -33.27 -7.47 2.88
C ASN A 280 -34.22 -8.67 2.83
N ALA A 281 -34.65 -9.18 3.99
CA ALA A 281 -35.50 -10.37 4.11
C ALA A 281 -36.89 -10.24 3.48
N THR A 282 -37.33 -9.04 3.09
CA THR A 282 -38.58 -8.83 2.36
C THR A 282 -38.40 -8.84 0.84
N THR A 283 -37.19 -8.52 0.36
CA THR A 283 -36.88 -8.42 -1.07
C THR A 283 -36.05 -9.61 -1.59
N PHE A 284 -35.38 -10.36 -0.73
CA PHE A 284 -34.77 -11.66 -1.05
C PHE A 284 -35.36 -12.74 -0.13
N THR A 285 -36.22 -13.58 -0.69
CA THR A 285 -36.91 -14.66 0.04
C THR A 285 -36.58 -16.03 -0.53
N VAL A 286 -36.61 -17.06 0.33
CA VAL A 286 -36.55 -18.47 -0.05
C VAL A 286 -37.75 -19.19 0.58
N LYS A 287 -38.45 -20.01 -0.20
CA LYS A 287 -39.66 -20.72 0.23
C LYS A 287 -39.60 -22.21 -0.10
N GLN A 288 -40.19 -23.02 0.76
CA GLN A 288 -40.57 -24.41 0.50
C GLN A 288 -42.07 -24.46 0.23
N GLY A 289 -42.46 -24.56 -1.04
CA GLY A 289 -43.87 -24.36 -1.41
C GLY A 289 -44.35 -22.98 -0.97
N LEU A 290 -45.33 -22.93 -0.06
CA LEU A 290 -45.84 -21.67 0.52
C LEU A 290 -45.12 -21.23 1.80
N ALA A 291 -44.38 -22.12 2.45
CA ALA A 291 -43.70 -21.83 3.72
C ALA A 291 -42.42 -21.02 3.49
N VAL A 292 -42.23 -19.95 4.26
CA VAL A 292 -41.01 -19.14 4.23
C VAL A 292 -39.90 -19.83 4.98
N VAL A 293 -38.73 -19.98 4.35
CA VAL A 293 -37.50 -20.42 5.02
C VAL A 293 -36.92 -19.23 5.76
N THR A 294 -36.59 -19.41 7.03
CA THR A 294 -35.91 -18.38 7.82
C THR A 294 -34.43 -18.33 7.46
N GLY A 295 -33.89 -17.11 7.33
CA GLY A 295 -32.51 -16.89 6.90
C GLY A 295 -32.06 -15.46 7.07
N VAL A 296 -30.74 -15.25 6.96
CA VAL A 296 -30.11 -13.93 7.03
C VAL A 296 -29.75 -13.48 5.62
N VAL A 297 -30.15 -12.25 5.27
CA VAL A 297 -29.81 -11.62 3.99
C VAL A 297 -28.63 -10.66 4.20
N THR A 298 -27.64 -10.75 3.31
CA THR A 298 -26.48 -9.85 3.25
C THR A 298 -26.24 -9.40 1.81
N TYR A 299 -25.58 -8.26 1.65
CA TYR A 299 -25.26 -7.68 0.34
C TYR A 299 -23.84 -7.12 0.33
N THR A 300 -23.04 -7.46 -0.68
CA THR A 300 -21.67 -6.95 -0.84
C THR A 300 -21.31 -6.86 -2.33
N GLY A 301 -20.74 -5.72 -2.74
CA GLY A 301 -20.44 -5.45 -4.15
C GLY A 301 -21.72 -5.46 -4.99
N THR A 302 -21.88 -6.46 -5.87
CA THR A 302 -23.08 -6.69 -6.68
C THR A 302 -23.83 -7.98 -6.31
N VAL A 303 -23.48 -8.63 -5.19
CA VAL A 303 -23.99 -9.96 -4.82
C VAL A 303 -24.86 -9.88 -3.57
N ALA A 304 -26.11 -10.33 -3.67
CA ALA A 304 -26.97 -10.61 -2.52
C ALA A 304 -26.85 -12.07 -2.12
N SER A 305 -26.80 -12.34 -0.81
CA SER A 305 -26.69 -13.69 -0.24
C SER A 305 -27.76 -13.92 0.83
N PHE A 306 -28.45 -15.05 0.75
CA PHE A 306 -29.39 -15.56 1.74
C PHE A 306 -28.81 -16.84 2.37
N LYS A 307 -28.54 -16.79 3.68
CA LYS A 307 -28.07 -17.94 4.45
C LYS A 307 -29.22 -18.49 5.31
N PRO A 308 -29.73 -19.71 5.05
CA PRO A 308 -30.73 -20.34 5.92
C PRO A 308 -30.25 -20.44 7.37
N THR A 309 -31.12 -20.19 8.35
CA THR A 309 -30.77 -20.34 9.78
C THR A 309 -30.79 -21.81 10.22
N VAL A 310 -31.55 -22.65 9.53
CA VAL A 310 -31.59 -24.10 9.68
C VAL A 310 -31.29 -24.73 8.32
N ASN A 311 -30.58 -25.86 8.32
CA ASN A 311 -30.31 -26.61 7.10
C ASN A 311 -31.60 -26.96 6.37
N LEU A 312 -31.56 -26.83 5.05
CA LEU A 312 -32.65 -27.18 4.15
C LEU A 312 -32.92 -28.69 4.23
N LEU A 313 -34.16 -29.10 3.98
CA LEU A 313 -34.56 -30.50 3.98
C LEU A 313 -33.98 -31.22 2.75
N PRO A 314 -33.61 -32.51 2.85
CA PRO A 314 -33.12 -33.28 1.71
C PRO A 314 -34.20 -33.52 0.65
N ASN A 315 -33.80 -33.69 -0.61
CA ASN A 315 -34.68 -33.97 -1.76
C ASN A 315 -35.91 -33.05 -1.86
N THR A 316 -35.73 -31.78 -1.51
CA THR A 316 -36.82 -30.81 -1.41
C THR A 316 -36.61 -29.68 -2.39
N VAL A 317 -37.67 -29.28 -3.09
CA VAL A 317 -37.67 -28.15 -4.01
C VAL A 317 -37.88 -26.86 -3.23
N TYR A 318 -36.99 -25.89 -3.44
CA TYR A 318 -37.06 -24.54 -2.91
C TYR A 318 -37.20 -23.52 -4.04
N THR A 319 -37.96 -22.46 -3.77
CA THR A 319 -38.11 -21.32 -4.68
C THR A 319 -37.50 -20.10 -4.02
N ALA A 320 -36.51 -19.51 -4.68
CA ALA A 320 -35.91 -18.24 -4.28
C ALA A 320 -36.47 -17.11 -5.14
N THR A 321 -36.59 -15.92 -4.56
CA THR A 321 -37.19 -14.75 -5.23
C THR A 321 -36.48 -13.48 -4.80
N ILE A 322 -36.02 -12.71 -5.80
CA ILE A 322 -35.71 -11.28 -5.66
C ILE A 322 -36.92 -10.49 -6.15
N THR A 323 -37.49 -9.63 -5.31
CA THR A 323 -38.68 -8.85 -5.68
C THR A 323 -38.33 -7.55 -6.42
N THR A 324 -39.31 -6.94 -7.07
CA THR A 324 -39.18 -5.58 -7.66
C THR A 324 -38.90 -4.49 -6.62
N GLY A 325 -39.01 -4.78 -5.33
CA GLY A 325 -38.62 -3.87 -4.24
C GLY A 325 -37.11 -3.73 -4.05
N ALA A 326 -36.29 -4.62 -4.63
CA ALA A 326 -34.84 -4.46 -4.67
C ALA A 326 -34.47 -3.42 -5.74
N GLN A 327 -33.84 -2.31 -5.33
CA GLN A 327 -33.60 -1.14 -6.18
C GLN A 327 -32.11 -0.86 -6.39
N ASN A 328 -31.75 -0.32 -7.55
CA ASN A 328 -30.42 0.25 -7.76
C ASN A 328 -30.22 1.59 -7.01
N LEU A 329 -29.02 2.15 -7.07
CA LEU A 329 -28.71 3.44 -6.42
C LEU A 329 -29.54 4.62 -6.97
N ALA A 330 -30.09 4.49 -8.19
CA ALA A 330 -30.99 5.47 -8.78
C ALA A 330 -32.47 5.26 -8.37
N GLY A 331 -32.76 4.33 -7.45
CA GLY A 331 -34.12 4.06 -6.96
C GLY A 331 -34.97 3.18 -7.90
N THR A 332 -34.35 2.56 -8.90
CA THR A 332 -35.03 1.72 -9.89
C THR A 332 -35.08 0.28 -9.44
N GLY A 333 -36.28 -0.29 -9.32
CA GLY A 333 -36.49 -1.71 -9.02
C GLY A 333 -36.21 -2.63 -10.21
N LEU A 334 -36.07 -3.94 -9.96
CA LEU A 334 -36.11 -4.94 -11.04
C LEU A 334 -37.42 -4.77 -11.85
N ALA A 335 -37.36 -5.04 -13.15
CA ALA A 335 -38.53 -4.93 -14.03
C ALA A 335 -39.64 -5.93 -13.64
N ASN A 336 -39.26 -7.13 -13.19
CA ASN A 336 -40.16 -8.16 -12.67
C ASN A 336 -39.48 -8.86 -11.49
N ASN A 337 -40.25 -9.55 -10.65
CA ASN A 337 -39.66 -10.45 -9.66
C ASN A 337 -38.79 -11.48 -10.38
N TYR A 338 -37.55 -11.63 -9.94
CA TYR A 338 -36.67 -12.68 -10.43
C TYR A 338 -36.85 -13.93 -9.57
N VAL A 339 -37.41 -14.97 -10.16
CA VAL A 339 -37.77 -16.22 -9.47
C VAL A 339 -36.96 -17.37 -10.05
N TRP A 340 -36.37 -18.18 -9.18
CA TRP A 340 -35.68 -19.41 -9.58
C TRP A 340 -35.91 -20.51 -8.56
N THR A 341 -35.78 -21.75 -9.01
CA THR A 341 -35.95 -22.93 -8.15
C THR A 341 -34.65 -23.71 -8.07
N PHE A 342 -34.51 -24.51 -7.02
CA PHE A 342 -33.44 -25.49 -6.88
C PHE A 342 -33.91 -26.66 -6.01
N THR A 343 -33.30 -27.82 -6.18
CA THR A 343 -33.61 -29.05 -5.43
C THR A 343 -32.40 -29.48 -4.63
N THR A 344 -32.59 -29.64 -3.33
CA THR A 344 -31.54 -30.17 -2.44
C THR A 344 -31.25 -31.64 -2.72
N GLY A 345 -30.01 -32.06 -2.46
CA GLY A 345 -29.58 -33.44 -2.63
C GLY A 345 -30.05 -34.39 -1.52
N ASN A 346 -29.63 -35.65 -1.64
CA ASN A 346 -29.77 -36.65 -0.59
C ASN A 346 -28.97 -36.26 0.66
N ALA A 347 -29.48 -36.64 1.83
CA ALA A 347 -28.65 -36.67 3.03
C ALA A 347 -27.62 -37.80 2.88
N VAL A 348 -26.33 -37.48 2.95
CA VAL A 348 -25.25 -38.48 2.95
C VAL A 348 -24.77 -38.62 4.39
N ASN A 349 -24.79 -39.86 4.92
CA ASN A 349 -24.27 -40.12 6.26
C ASN A 349 -22.74 -39.97 6.28
N PRO A 350 -22.17 -39.29 7.28
CA PRO A 350 -20.74 -39.32 7.53
C PRO A 350 -20.29 -40.72 7.97
N ILE A 351 -19.10 -41.11 7.52
CA ILE A 351 -18.46 -42.40 7.82
C ILE A 351 -17.02 -42.13 8.26
N VAL A 352 -16.54 -42.84 9.30
CA VAL A 352 -15.11 -42.85 9.66
C VAL A 352 -14.37 -43.73 8.66
N ILE A 353 -13.44 -43.13 7.90
CA ILE A 353 -12.66 -43.81 6.86
C ILE A 353 -11.34 -44.38 7.37
N SER A 354 -10.79 -43.80 8.44
CA SER A 354 -9.55 -44.26 9.06
C SER A 354 -9.44 -43.81 10.51
N THR A 355 -8.67 -44.56 11.30
CA THR A 355 -8.30 -44.20 12.67
C THR A 355 -6.80 -44.35 12.87
N ASP A 356 -6.23 -43.52 13.75
CA ASP A 356 -4.86 -43.69 14.25
C ASP A 356 -4.87 -43.54 15.79
N PRO A 357 -4.62 -44.60 16.56
CA PRO A 357 -4.20 -45.91 16.11
C PRO A 357 -5.27 -46.65 15.28
N VAL A 358 -4.81 -47.49 14.36
CA VAL A 358 -5.70 -48.41 13.64
C VAL A 358 -6.33 -49.41 14.62
N ASN A 359 -7.49 -49.95 14.27
CA ASN A 359 -8.20 -50.91 15.13
C ASN A 359 -7.30 -52.11 15.48
N ASN A 360 -7.25 -52.46 16.76
CA ASN A 360 -6.41 -53.49 17.37
C ASN A 360 -4.88 -53.22 17.30
N ALA A 361 -4.44 -51.97 17.09
CA ALA A 361 -3.02 -51.63 17.18
C ALA A 361 -2.42 -52.01 18.55
N THR A 362 -1.18 -52.49 18.56
CA THR A 362 -0.42 -52.80 19.79
C THR A 362 0.83 -51.94 19.88
N GLY A 363 1.41 -51.80 21.07
CA GLY A 363 2.63 -51.01 21.26
C GLY A 363 2.41 -49.50 21.09
N VAL A 364 1.17 -49.03 21.24
CA VAL A 364 0.84 -47.61 21.08
C VAL A 364 1.54 -46.76 22.15
N ALA A 365 2.16 -45.65 21.73
CA ALA A 365 2.85 -44.76 22.66
C ALA A 365 1.92 -44.21 23.75
N LEU A 366 2.43 -44.06 24.97
CA LEU A 366 1.62 -43.66 26.13
C LEU A 366 0.97 -42.27 25.99
N ASN A 367 1.55 -41.41 25.15
CA ASN A 367 1.08 -40.05 24.88
C ASN A 367 0.49 -39.89 23.47
N LYS A 368 0.04 -40.98 22.84
CA LYS A 368 -0.54 -40.94 21.50
C LYS A 368 -1.78 -40.03 21.46
N ILE A 369 -1.84 -39.13 20.48
CA ILE A 369 -3.09 -38.47 20.10
C ILE A 369 -3.88 -39.44 19.24
N VAL A 370 -5.10 -39.76 19.67
CA VAL A 370 -5.97 -40.73 18.99
C VAL A 370 -6.86 -39.98 18.02
N THR A 371 -6.91 -40.39 16.76
CA THR A 371 -7.60 -39.66 15.69
C THR A 371 -8.58 -40.54 14.91
N ALA A 372 -9.61 -39.90 14.35
CA ALA A 372 -10.56 -40.49 13.43
C ALA A 372 -10.81 -39.53 12.27
N THR A 373 -10.63 -40.00 11.03
CA THR A 373 -10.86 -39.21 9.82
C THR A 373 -12.19 -39.60 9.18
N PHE A 374 -12.98 -38.63 8.76
CA PHE A 374 -14.28 -38.81 8.13
C PHE A 374 -14.19 -38.69 6.60
N ASN A 375 -15.14 -39.30 5.89
CA ASN A 375 -15.28 -39.16 4.42
C ASN A 375 -15.71 -37.76 3.96
N MET A 376 -16.09 -36.88 4.90
CA MET A 376 -16.55 -35.52 4.64
C MET A 376 -16.26 -34.62 5.84
N VAL A 377 -16.41 -33.32 5.64
CA VAL A 377 -16.29 -32.34 6.74
C VAL A 377 -17.51 -32.44 7.66
N MET A 378 -17.23 -32.59 8.96
CA MET A 378 -18.18 -32.62 10.07
C MET A 378 -18.47 -31.23 10.63
N ASP A 379 -19.63 -31.06 11.26
CA ASP A 379 -19.94 -29.87 12.04
C ASP A 379 -19.03 -29.84 13.29
N PRO A 380 -18.09 -28.88 13.40
CA PRO A 380 -17.14 -28.83 14.51
C PRO A 380 -17.80 -28.74 15.88
N LEU A 381 -19.02 -28.16 15.98
CA LEU A 381 -19.74 -28.04 17.24
C LEU A 381 -20.23 -29.40 17.77
N THR A 382 -20.38 -30.37 16.87
CA THR A 382 -20.83 -31.73 17.22
C THR A 382 -19.68 -32.69 17.48
N ILE A 383 -18.43 -32.28 17.26
CA ILE A 383 -17.23 -33.07 17.57
C ILE A 383 -16.63 -32.56 18.88
N ASN A 384 -16.93 -33.25 19.98
CA ASN A 384 -16.54 -32.83 21.32
C ASN A 384 -16.37 -34.05 22.25
N ALA A 385 -16.09 -33.82 23.54
CA ALA A 385 -15.83 -34.87 24.52
C ALA A 385 -17.00 -35.83 24.78
N THR A 386 -18.22 -35.51 24.32
CA THR A 386 -19.37 -36.43 24.42
C THR A 386 -19.55 -37.30 23.18
N THR A 387 -18.97 -36.90 22.05
CA THR A 387 -19.11 -37.58 20.76
C THR A 387 -17.84 -38.28 20.31
N PHE A 388 -16.67 -37.93 20.86
CA PHE A 388 -15.43 -38.69 20.75
C PHE A 388 -14.91 -39.05 22.15
N THR A 389 -15.06 -40.31 22.53
CA THR A 389 -14.70 -40.82 23.86
C THR A 389 -13.63 -41.90 23.79
N ILE A 390 -12.85 -42.03 24.87
CA ILE A 390 -11.93 -43.15 25.10
C ILE A 390 -12.21 -43.76 26.47
N MET A 391 -12.28 -45.09 26.54
CA MET A 391 -12.53 -45.87 27.75
C MET A 391 -11.39 -46.86 27.99
N GLN A 392 -10.97 -47.01 29.24
CA GLN A 392 -10.16 -48.12 29.72
C GLN A 392 -11.08 -49.12 30.43
N GLY A 393 -11.49 -50.19 29.76
CA GLY A 393 -12.57 -51.03 30.26
C GLY A 393 -13.86 -50.21 30.43
N THR A 394 -14.32 -50.01 31.67
CA THR A 394 -15.50 -49.20 32.00
C THR A 394 -15.15 -47.79 32.51
N THR A 395 -13.87 -47.45 32.63
CA THR A 395 -13.41 -46.16 33.15
C THR A 395 -13.16 -45.17 32.00
N PRO A 396 -13.81 -43.99 31.98
CA PRO A 396 -13.54 -42.98 30.96
C PRO A 396 -12.15 -42.37 31.13
N VAL A 397 -11.43 -42.22 30.02
CA VAL A 397 -10.19 -41.45 29.96
C VAL A 397 -10.55 -39.99 29.71
N LEU A 398 -10.07 -39.09 30.57
CA LEU A 398 -10.24 -37.66 30.38
C LEU A 398 -9.27 -37.14 29.33
N GLY A 399 -9.73 -36.22 28.49
CA GLY A 399 -8.91 -35.62 27.44
C GLY A 399 -9.61 -34.47 26.73
N VAL A 400 -8.87 -33.84 25.82
CA VAL A 400 -9.34 -32.73 24.99
C VAL A 400 -9.62 -33.26 23.59
N VAL A 401 -10.79 -32.92 23.05
CA VAL A 401 -11.18 -33.20 21.67
C VAL A 401 -10.98 -31.95 20.82
N THR A 402 -10.32 -32.11 19.69
CA THR A 402 -10.16 -31.07 18.66
C THR A 402 -10.61 -31.61 17.31
N TYR A 403 -10.97 -30.71 16.40
CA TYR A 403 -11.41 -31.06 15.05
C TYR A 403 -10.83 -30.09 14.04
N SER A 404 -10.18 -30.62 13.00
CA SER A 404 -9.60 -29.82 11.91
C SER A 404 -9.72 -30.56 10.58
N GLY A 405 -10.12 -29.83 9.53
CA GLY A 405 -10.39 -30.42 8.22
C GLY A 405 -11.49 -31.47 8.28
N SER A 406 -11.12 -32.73 8.10
CA SER A 406 -11.99 -33.92 8.22
C SER A 406 -11.58 -34.87 9.34
N THR A 407 -10.72 -34.44 10.27
CA THR A 407 -10.13 -35.30 11.30
C THR A 407 -10.44 -34.80 12.70
N ALA A 408 -11.05 -35.66 13.50
CA ALA A 408 -11.20 -35.48 14.94
C ALA A 408 -9.98 -36.06 15.66
N SER A 409 -9.51 -35.37 16.70
CA SER A 409 -8.34 -35.78 17.51
C SER A 409 -8.68 -35.72 19.00
N PHE A 410 -8.31 -36.75 19.74
CA PHE A 410 -8.43 -36.86 21.19
C PHE A 410 -7.03 -36.92 21.80
N ALA A 411 -6.70 -35.94 22.64
CA ALA A 411 -5.48 -35.91 23.43
C ALA A 411 -5.81 -36.20 24.90
N ALA A 412 -5.31 -37.30 25.45
CA ALA A 412 -5.53 -37.64 26.85
C ALA A 412 -4.89 -36.60 27.79
N ALA A 413 -5.57 -36.26 28.88
CA ALA A 413 -5.11 -35.26 29.85
C ALA A 413 -3.87 -35.73 30.63
N VAL A 414 -3.72 -37.04 30.78
CA VAL A 414 -2.54 -37.71 31.31
C VAL A 414 -2.13 -38.82 30.33
N PRO A 415 -0.84 -39.17 30.22
CA PRO A 415 -0.42 -40.32 29.42
C PRO A 415 -1.21 -41.58 29.81
N PHE A 416 -1.59 -42.36 28.81
CA PHE A 416 -2.21 -43.67 29.00
C PHE A 416 -1.29 -44.57 29.84
N THR A 417 -1.90 -45.49 30.57
CA THR A 417 -1.18 -46.51 31.33
C THR A 417 -0.60 -47.54 30.37
N ALA A 418 0.61 -48.02 30.65
CA ALA A 418 1.33 -48.95 29.79
C ALA A 418 0.71 -50.36 29.74
N ASN A 419 0.82 -51.02 28.58
CA ASN A 419 0.36 -52.39 28.31
C ASN A 419 -1.12 -52.66 28.60
N LEU A 420 -2.00 -51.66 28.45
CA LEU A 420 -3.44 -51.81 28.69
C LEU A 420 -4.26 -51.55 27.41
N PRO A 421 -5.40 -52.27 27.25
CA PRO A 421 -6.32 -52.03 26.16
C PRO A 421 -7.22 -50.82 26.44
N TYR A 422 -7.48 -50.06 25.39
CA TYR A 422 -8.38 -48.90 25.36
C TYR A 422 -9.38 -49.03 24.21
N THR A 423 -10.59 -48.53 24.43
CA THR A 423 -11.68 -48.49 23.45
C THR A 423 -12.02 -47.05 23.13
N ALA A 424 -11.89 -46.65 21.86
CA ALA A 424 -12.27 -45.34 21.37
C ALA A 424 -13.62 -45.43 20.62
N THR A 425 -14.45 -44.39 20.75
CA THR A 425 -15.78 -44.34 20.13
C THR A 425 -16.06 -42.96 19.54
N ILE A 426 -16.52 -42.92 18.28
CA ILE A 426 -17.26 -41.78 17.72
C ILE A 426 -18.76 -42.11 17.77
N THR A 427 -19.57 -41.29 18.45
CA THR A 427 -21.01 -41.56 18.62
C THR A 427 -21.83 -41.00 17.46
N THR A 428 -23.09 -41.45 17.33
CA THR A 428 -24.08 -40.87 16.39
C THR A 428 -24.42 -39.40 16.68
N GLY A 429 -23.94 -38.83 17.79
CA GLY A 429 -24.05 -37.39 18.05
C GLY A 429 -23.18 -36.52 17.14
N ALA A 430 -22.12 -37.09 16.54
CA ALA A 430 -21.29 -36.41 15.55
C ALA A 430 -22.01 -36.30 14.20
N LYS A 431 -22.14 -35.08 13.67
CA LYS A 431 -22.93 -34.77 12.46
C LYS A 431 -22.10 -34.10 11.38
N SER A 432 -22.48 -34.28 10.12
CA SER A 432 -21.95 -33.50 9.00
C SER A 432 -22.37 -32.02 9.09
N LEU A 433 -21.77 -31.12 8.31
CA LEU A 433 -22.25 -29.71 8.21
C LEU A 433 -23.74 -29.63 7.80
N ALA A 434 -24.23 -30.64 7.08
CA ALA A 434 -25.63 -30.77 6.68
C ALA A 434 -26.54 -31.26 7.83
N GLY A 435 -25.98 -31.54 9.01
CA GLY A 435 -26.72 -32.00 10.20
C GLY A 435 -27.01 -33.50 10.20
N THR A 436 -26.47 -34.26 9.25
CA THR A 436 -26.68 -35.72 9.15
C THR A 436 -25.76 -36.46 10.12
N PRO A 437 -26.28 -37.31 11.04
CA PRO A 437 -25.45 -38.07 11.98
C PRO A 437 -24.79 -39.30 11.35
N LEU A 438 -23.77 -39.86 12.01
CA LEU A 438 -23.29 -41.22 11.69
C LEU A 438 -24.46 -42.21 11.77
N ALA A 439 -24.44 -43.25 10.93
CA ALA A 439 -25.49 -44.28 10.91
C ALA A 439 -25.51 -45.12 12.20
N SER A 440 -24.35 -45.34 12.81
CA SER A 440 -24.17 -46.02 14.09
C SER A 440 -22.91 -45.47 14.79
N ASN A 441 -22.73 -45.77 16.07
CA ASN A 441 -21.47 -45.48 16.75
C ASN A 441 -20.33 -46.24 16.04
N TYR A 442 -19.20 -45.57 15.84
CA TYR A 442 -17.98 -46.17 15.31
C TYR A 442 -17.03 -46.46 16.47
N VAL A 443 -16.68 -47.73 16.67
CA VAL A 443 -15.91 -48.21 17.83
C VAL A 443 -14.65 -48.93 17.35
N TRP A 444 -13.51 -48.63 17.97
CA TRP A 444 -12.25 -49.34 17.74
C TRP A 444 -11.44 -49.47 19.03
N THR A 445 -10.49 -50.41 19.05
CA THR A 445 -9.62 -50.62 20.21
C THR A 445 -8.14 -50.48 19.86
N PHE A 446 -7.31 -50.23 20.88
CA PHE A 446 -5.86 -50.24 20.77
C PHE A 446 -5.22 -50.62 22.12
N THR A 447 -4.00 -51.15 22.10
CA THR A 447 -3.23 -51.52 23.30
C THR A 447 -1.94 -50.72 23.37
N THR A 448 -1.71 -50.05 24.49
CA THR A 448 -0.49 -49.26 24.74
C THR A 448 0.73 -50.16 24.91
N GLY A 449 1.91 -49.65 24.58
CA GLY A 449 3.20 -50.29 24.88
C GLY A 449 3.83 -49.70 26.15
N ASN A 450 5.17 -49.71 26.22
CA ASN A 450 5.96 -49.08 27.30
C ASN A 450 6.64 -47.75 26.88
N ASN A 451 6.43 -47.30 25.64
CA ASN A 451 7.22 -46.22 25.06
C ASN A 451 6.51 -44.87 25.19
N LEU A 452 7.20 -43.86 25.72
CA LEU A 452 6.77 -42.47 25.70
C LEU A 452 7.42 -41.78 24.49
N ALA A 453 6.62 -41.29 23.54
CA ALA A 453 7.14 -40.60 22.37
C ALA A 453 7.61 -39.18 22.74
N PRO A 454 8.69 -38.66 22.13
CA PRO A 454 9.09 -37.28 22.31
C PRO A 454 8.03 -36.30 21.78
N LEU A 455 7.87 -35.18 22.46
CA LEU A 455 7.03 -34.05 22.07
C LEU A 455 7.88 -32.79 21.91
N VAL A 456 7.59 -31.98 20.90
CA VAL A 456 8.05 -30.58 20.84
C VAL A 456 7.15 -29.76 21.77
N ILE A 457 7.73 -29.11 22.77
CA ILE A 457 7.01 -28.33 23.78
C ILE A 457 7.05 -26.83 23.52
N SER A 458 8.02 -26.34 22.75
CA SER A 458 8.09 -24.95 22.32
C SER A 458 8.94 -24.81 21.06
N THR A 459 8.65 -23.76 20.28
CA THR A 459 9.46 -23.34 19.15
C THR A 459 9.78 -21.86 19.26
N ASP A 460 10.89 -21.45 18.64
CA ASP A 460 11.21 -20.05 18.43
C ASP A 460 11.77 -19.87 17.00
N PRO A 461 11.07 -19.20 16.08
CA PRO A 461 9.80 -18.51 16.29
C PRO A 461 8.66 -19.44 16.72
N VAL A 462 7.73 -18.89 17.50
CA VAL A 462 6.46 -19.57 17.81
C VAL A 462 5.65 -19.74 16.52
N ASP A 463 4.77 -20.73 16.48
CA ASP A 463 3.94 -21.00 15.29
C ASP A 463 3.07 -19.78 14.91
N ASN A 464 3.02 -19.46 13.63
CA ASN A 464 2.41 -18.26 13.04
C ASN A 464 2.98 -16.93 13.56
N ALA A 465 4.21 -16.91 14.09
CA ALA A 465 4.86 -15.66 14.45
C ALA A 465 5.00 -14.75 13.22
N ILE A 466 4.60 -13.49 13.36
CA ILE A 466 4.80 -12.45 12.35
C ILE A 466 5.94 -11.54 12.77
N SER A 467 6.50 -10.80 11.81
CA SER A 467 7.58 -9.86 12.06
C SER A 467 8.85 -10.49 12.63
N VAL A 468 9.15 -11.73 12.25
CA VAL A 468 10.36 -12.43 12.67
C VAL A 468 11.60 -11.74 12.07
N PRO A 469 12.66 -11.47 12.86
CA PRO A 469 13.90 -10.90 12.35
C PRO A 469 14.52 -11.74 11.22
N LEU A 470 15.09 -11.10 10.21
CA LEU A 470 15.66 -11.80 9.05
C LEU A 470 16.85 -12.70 9.40
N ASN A 471 17.57 -12.42 10.48
CA ASN A 471 18.71 -13.20 10.96
C ASN A 471 18.33 -14.30 11.97
N LYS A 472 17.06 -14.70 12.03
CA LYS A 472 16.55 -15.59 13.06
C LYS A 472 17.15 -17.00 12.98
N VAL A 473 17.67 -17.47 14.13
CA VAL A 473 17.92 -18.90 14.38
C VAL A 473 16.60 -19.54 14.79
N VAL A 474 16.21 -20.60 14.09
CA VAL A 474 14.95 -21.31 14.30
C VAL A 474 15.18 -22.48 15.26
N THR A 475 14.40 -22.62 16.31
CA THR A 475 14.61 -23.63 17.36
C THR A 475 13.35 -24.39 17.73
N ALA A 476 13.52 -25.62 18.22
CA ALA A 476 12.48 -26.48 18.76
C ALA A 476 12.99 -27.17 20.04
N THR A 477 12.24 -27.05 21.14
CA THR A 477 12.57 -27.66 22.43
C THR A 477 11.71 -28.89 22.65
N PHE A 478 12.30 -30.00 23.09
CA PHE A 478 11.63 -31.27 23.37
C PHE A 478 11.32 -31.47 24.85
N ASN A 479 10.28 -32.24 25.17
CA ASN A 479 9.94 -32.59 26.56
C ASN A 479 10.94 -33.56 27.22
N MET A 480 11.84 -34.16 26.45
CA MET A 480 12.81 -35.14 26.90
C MET A 480 14.08 -35.10 26.05
N ALA A 481 15.12 -35.78 26.50
CA ALA A 481 16.36 -35.90 25.76
C ALA A 481 16.17 -36.67 24.45
N MET A 482 16.60 -36.06 23.34
CA MET A 482 16.66 -36.67 22.01
C MET A 482 18.00 -37.36 21.77
N ASN A 483 18.03 -38.30 20.83
CA ASN A 483 19.28 -38.85 20.31
C ASN A 483 19.93 -37.83 19.35
N PRO A 484 21.09 -37.22 19.70
CA PRO A 484 21.70 -36.17 18.89
C PRO A 484 22.02 -36.60 17.45
N ALA A 485 22.33 -37.88 17.21
CA ALA A 485 22.62 -38.39 15.87
C ALA A 485 21.41 -38.33 14.93
N THR A 486 20.19 -38.29 15.49
CA THR A 486 18.93 -38.21 14.75
C THR A 486 18.40 -36.78 14.60
N ILE A 487 19.12 -35.77 15.11
CA ILE A 487 18.79 -34.35 14.93
C ILE A 487 19.80 -33.76 13.93
N ASN A 488 19.41 -33.74 12.65
CA ASN A 488 20.27 -33.32 11.55
C ASN A 488 19.43 -32.69 10.42
N PHE A 489 20.05 -32.38 9.30
CA PHE A 489 19.39 -31.72 8.17
C PHE A 489 18.25 -32.50 7.52
N ALA A 490 18.21 -33.82 7.67
CA ALA A 490 17.10 -34.64 7.16
C ALA A 490 15.90 -34.63 8.12
N THR A 491 16.10 -34.24 9.38
CA THR A 491 15.07 -34.29 10.43
C THR A 491 14.67 -32.93 10.96
N PHE A 492 15.45 -31.87 10.73
CA PHE A 492 15.09 -30.48 10.99
C PHE A 492 15.29 -29.66 9.71
N THR A 493 14.20 -29.36 9.02
CA THR A 493 14.21 -28.65 7.74
C THR A 493 13.53 -27.29 7.84
N LEU A 494 13.96 -26.33 7.01
CA LEU A 494 13.34 -25.01 6.84
C LEU A 494 13.13 -24.73 5.35
N TYR A 495 11.93 -24.31 4.97
CA TYR A 495 11.52 -24.07 3.58
C TYR A 495 10.87 -22.70 3.41
N ASN A 496 11.11 -22.05 2.28
CA ASN A 496 10.29 -20.95 1.74
C ASN A 496 9.46 -21.52 0.58
N GLY A 497 8.18 -21.77 0.81
CA GLY A 497 7.35 -22.51 -0.14
C GLY A 497 7.97 -23.88 -0.46
N ALA A 498 8.34 -24.11 -1.72
CA ALA A 498 9.01 -25.35 -2.16
C ALA A 498 10.55 -25.30 -2.12
N ILE A 499 11.13 -24.14 -1.78
CA ILE A 499 12.59 -23.92 -1.84
C ILE A 499 13.20 -24.21 -0.46
N PRO A 500 14.14 -25.17 -0.35
CA PRO A 500 14.84 -25.43 0.91
C PRO A 500 15.79 -24.27 1.26
N VAL A 501 15.83 -23.89 2.53
CA VAL A 501 16.78 -22.91 3.06
C VAL A 501 18.07 -23.62 3.45
N ALA A 502 19.23 -23.14 2.99
CA ALA A 502 20.52 -23.67 3.42
C ALA A 502 20.91 -23.15 4.80
N GLY A 503 21.53 -23.98 5.64
CA GLY A 503 21.88 -23.65 7.04
C GLY A 503 22.82 -24.65 7.71
N THR A 504 22.77 -24.70 9.04
CA THR A 504 23.37 -25.74 9.90
C THR A 504 22.39 -26.16 11.00
N VAL A 505 22.34 -27.45 11.35
CA VAL A 505 21.54 -27.99 12.46
C VAL A 505 22.44 -28.38 13.63
N SER A 506 22.06 -27.98 14.84
CA SER A 506 22.73 -28.36 16.10
C SER A 506 21.71 -28.80 17.16
N TYR A 507 22.16 -29.56 18.16
CA TYR A 507 21.33 -30.00 19.28
C TYR A 507 22.09 -29.90 20.60
N ILE A 508 21.56 -29.16 21.58
CA ILE A 508 22.15 -28.96 22.91
C ILE A 508 21.05 -29.04 23.97
N GLY A 509 21.30 -29.82 25.03
CA GLY A 509 20.31 -30.06 26.09
C GLY A 509 19.09 -30.80 25.53
N ASN A 510 17.93 -30.11 25.51
CA ASN A 510 16.69 -30.57 24.90
C ASN A 510 16.27 -29.71 23.69
N THR A 511 17.17 -28.90 23.13
CA THR A 511 16.84 -27.92 22.09
C THR A 511 17.59 -28.22 20.80
N ALA A 512 16.83 -28.40 19.71
CA ALA A 512 17.38 -28.39 18.35
C ALA A 512 17.36 -26.96 17.80
N SER A 513 18.41 -26.58 17.05
CA SER A 513 18.54 -25.27 16.42
C SER A 513 18.93 -25.41 14.95
N PHE A 514 18.24 -24.68 14.08
CA PHE A 514 18.52 -24.50 12.66
C PHE A 514 19.00 -23.07 12.45
N THR A 515 20.25 -22.90 12.01
CA THR A 515 20.87 -21.59 11.72
C THR A 515 20.98 -21.42 10.20
N PRO A 516 20.23 -20.50 9.58
CA PRO A 516 20.38 -20.20 8.15
C PRO A 516 21.80 -19.75 7.78
N THR A 517 22.26 -20.08 6.57
CA THR A 517 23.59 -19.65 6.05
C THR A 517 23.65 -18.15 5.74
N GLY A 518 22.50 -17.50 5.55
CA GLY A 518 22.36 -16.06 5.35
C GLY A 518 21.00 -15.58 5.85
N ASN A 519 20.77 -14.26 5.80
CA ASN A 519 19.48 -13.68 6.21
C ASN A 519 18.31 -14.26 5.39
N LEU A 520 17.21 -14.51 6.07
CA LEU A 520 15.92 -14.86 5.49
C LEU A 520 15.37 -13.68 4.64
N LEU A 521 14.56 -13.98 3.64
CA LEU A 521 13.93 -12.99 2.78
C LEU A 521 12.86 -12.20 3.56
N PRO A 522 12.68 -10.89 3.31
CA PRO A 522 11.69 -10.08 4.01
C PRO A 522 10.26 -10.42 3.58
N ASN A 523 9.30 -10.19 4.49
CA ASN A 523 7.87 -10.42 4.28
C ASN A 523 7.56 -11.78 3.61
N THR A 524 8.30 -12.80 4.02
CA THR A 524 8.29 -14.13 3.42
C THR A 524 7.88 -15.15 4.47
N ASP A 525 6.97 -16.04 4.08
CA ASP A 525 6.51 -17.15 4.90
C ASP A 525 7.50 -18.31 4.83
N TYR A 526 7.89 -18.80 6.01
CA TYR A 526 8.75 -19.95 6.17
C TYR A 526 8.02 -21.08 6.89
N ILE A 527 8.32 -22.31 6.50
CA ILE A 527 7.81 -23.54 7.13
C ILE A 527 9.00 -24.30 7.69
N ALA A 528 9.01 -24.49 9.01
CA ALA A 528 9.97 -25.33 9.70
C ALA A 528 9.33 -26.69 10.04
N THR A 529 10.13 -27.76 10.01
CA THR A 529 9.63 -29.12 10.27
C THR A 529 10.65 -29.94 11.05
N ILE A 530 10.20 -30.56 12.14
CA ILE A 530 10.88 -31.71 12.77
C ILE A 530 10.20 -33.00 12.28
N THR A 531 10.92 -33.90 11.64
CA THR A 531 10.33 -35.13 11.08
C THR A 531 10.25 -36.27 12.09
N THR A 532 9.45 -37.30 11.80
CA THR A 532 9.43 -38.57 12.55
C THR A 532 10.76 -39.35 12.51
N GLY A 533 11.75 -38.89 11.73
CA GLY A 533 13.12 -39.41 11.79
C GLY A 533 13.85 -39.06 13.09
N ALA A 534 13.45 -37.97 13.76
CA ALA A 534 14.01 -37.58 15.06
C ALA A 534 13.49 -38.51 16.18
N ARG A 535 14.40 -39.07 16.98
CA ARG A 535 14.11 -40.09 18.00
C ARG A 535 14.62 -39.68 19.37
N ASN A 536 13.94 -40.14 20.42
CA ASN A 536 14.46 -40.04 21.78
C ASN A 536 15.63 -41.02 22.02
N VAL A 537 16.28 -40.92 23.18
CA VAL A 537 17.41 -41.80 23.56
C VAL A 537 17.05 -43.30 23.57
N ALA A 538 15.77 -43.64 23.80
CA ALA A 538 15.26 -45.01 23.74
C ALA A 538 14.90 -45.46 22.31
N GLY A 539 15.16 -44.65 21.28
CA GLY A 539 14.91 -44.97 19.88
C GLY A 539 13.46 -44.79 19.42
N THR A 540 12.59 -44.24 20.26
CA THR A 540 11.18 -43.95 19.93
C THR A 540 11.10 -42.64 19.12
N PRO A 541 10.51 -42.64 17.92
CA PRO A 541 10.37 -41.45 17.08
C PRO A 541 9.29 -40.49 17.58
N LEU A 542 9.27 -39.25 17.09
CA LEU A 542 8.07 -38.41 17.18
C LEU A 542 6.87 -39.18 16.57
N ALA A 543 5.69 -39.00 17.17
CA ALA A 543 4.48 -39.66 16.70
C ALA A 543 4.06 -39.19 15.28
N THR A 544 4.30 -37.93 14.96
CA THR A 544 4.06 -37.28 13.66
C THR A 544 5.14 -36.24 13.41
N ASN A 545 5.27 -35.75 12.17
CA ASN A 545 6.08 -34.56 11.90
C ASN A 545 5.49 -33.38 12.69
N TYR A 546 6.36 -32.57 13.29
CA TYR A 546 5.98 -31.31 13.91
C TYR A 546 6.29 -30.19 12.92
N VAL A 547 5.26 -29.50 12.43
CA VAL A 547 5.36 -28.45 11.41
C VAL A 547 4.86 -27.15 12.02
N TRP A 548 5.61 -26.07 11.83
CA TRP A 548 5.18 -24.73 12.21
C TRP A 548 5.63 -23.73 11.16
N ASN A 549 4.92 -22.61 11.08
CA ASN A 549 5.22 -21.54 10.14
C ASN A 549 5.58 -20.23 10.88
N PHE A 550 6.19 -19.31 10.16
CA PHE A 550 6.37 -17.93 10.60
C PHE A 550 6.59 -17.01 9.40
N THR A 551 6.23 -15.75 9.56
CA THR A 551 6.44 -14.69 8.57
C THR A 551 7.52 -13.74 9.07
N THR A 552 8.55 -13.57 8.26
CA THR A 552 9.60 -12.57 8.50
C THR A 552 9.04 -11.14 8.41
N ASN A 553 9.69 -10.19 9.08
CA ASN A 553 9.27 -8.80 9.03
C ASN A 553 9.36 -8.19 7.62
N THR A 554 8.55 -7.15 7.41
CA THR A 554 8.71 -6.26 6.26
C THR A 554 10.10 -5.62 6.32
N SER A 555 10.66 -5.38 5.12
CA SER A 555 12.03 -4.91 4.91
C SER A 555 12.53 -3.94 5.99
N ILE A 556 13.74 -4.19 6.52
CA ILE A 556 14.50 -3.26 7.39
C ILE A 556 14.97 -1.99 6.65
N ASN A 557 14.58 -1.82 5.39
CA ASN A 557 15.02 -0.73 4.55
C ASN A 557 14.03 0.43 4.61
N PRO A 558 14.39 1.59 5.19
CA PRO A 558 13.54 2.78 5.09
C PRO A 558 13.37 3.19 3.62
N GLY A 559 12.25 3.85 3.31
CA GLY A 559 12.05 4.46 2.00
C GLY A 559 13.08 5.57 1.73
N PRO A 560 13.34 5.91 0.45
CA PRO A 560 14.25 7.00 0.11
C PRO A 560 13.73 8.35 0.61
N VAL A 561 14.64 9.22 1.09
CA VAL A 561 14.32 10.63 1.33
C VAL A 561 14.51 11.40 0.03
N VAL A 562 13.40 11.83 -0.58
CA VAL A 562 13.39 12.46 -1.89
C VAL A 562 13.84 13.92 -1.78
N LEU A 563 14.99 14.24 -2.38
CA LEU A 563 15.58 15.59 -2.36
C LEU A 563 15.06 16.51 -3.47
N ASN A 564 14.41 15.97 -4.52
CA ASN A 564 13.94 16.71 -5.68
C ASN A 564 14.98 17.73 -6.19
N THR A 565 14.61 19.01 -6.35
CA THR A 565 15.50 20.04 -6.89
C THR A 565 16.68 20.37 -5.96
N ALA A 566 16.63 20.00 -4.67
CA ALA A 566 17.76 20.14 -3.77
C ALA A 566 18.90 19.13 -4.10
N ALA A 567 18.60 18.04 -4.82
CA ALA A 567 19.57 16.98 -5.12
C ALA A 567 20.76 17.43 -5.99
N ARG A 568 20.62 18.54 -6.73
CA ARG A 568 21.69 19.11 -7.57
C ARG A 568 22.80 19.79 -6.77
N PHE A 569 22.53 20.15 -5.52
CA PHE A 569 23.44 20.94 -4.69
C PHE A 569 24.34 20.06 -3.82
N GLY A 570 25.63 20.36 -3.84
CA GLY A 570 26.60 19.85 -2.87
C GLY A 570 26.58 20.69 -1.60
N ILE A 571 26.28 21.98 -1.74
CA ILE A 571 26.03 22.91 -0.65
C ILE A 571 24.74 23.69 -0.96
N LEU A 572 23.80 23.72 -0.02
CA LEU A 572 22.64 24.61 -0.07
C LEU A 572 22.46 25.27 1.30
N ALA A 573 22.55 26.59 1.39
CA ALA A 573 22.56 27.34 2.66
C ALA A 573 21.42 28.37 2.76
N GLY A 574 21.14 28.82 3.98
CA GLY A 574 20.15 29.86 4.27
C GLY A 574 20.75 31.28 4.26
N VAL A 575 21.86 31.46 4.97
CA VAL A 575 22.41 32.81 5.26
C VAL A 575 23.82 33.06 4.71
N GLY A 576 24.63 32.03 4.47
CA GLY A 576 26.01 32.21 4.00
C GLY A 576 26.70 30.91 3.60
N VAL A 577 27.66 31.02 2.68
CA VAL A 577 28.60 29.94 2.36
C VAL A 577 30.00 30.52 2.41
N SER A 578 30.89 29.98 3.24
CA SER A 578 32.26 30.51 3.35
C SER A 578 33.32 29.42 3.27
N ASN A 579 34.42 29.74 2.62
CA ASN A 579 35.68 29.02 2.72
C ASN A 579 36.71 29.92 3.41
N ASN A 580 36.97 29.67 4.69
CA ASN A 580 37.76 30.59 5.50
C ASN A 580 39.26 30.54 5.19
N ALA A 581 39.77 29.38 4.76
CA ALA A 581 41.16 29.18 4.37
C ALA A 581 41.30 27.94 3.47
N GLY A 582 42.49 27.71 2.90
CA GLY A 582 42.79 26.47 2.16
C GLY A 582 42.06 26.33 0.82
N PHE A 583 42.37 25.25 0.09
CA PHE A 583 41.90 25.05 -1.28
C PHE A 583 40.77 24.01 -1.32
N SER A 584 39.55 24.44 -1.04
CA SER A 584 38.39 23.54 -1.03
C SER A 584 37.85 23.25 -2.43
N VAL A 585 37.30 22.04 -2.61
CA VAL A 585 36.80 21.58 -3.90
C VAL A 585 35.42 20.94 -3.74
N ILE A 586 34.46 21.43 -4.52
CA ILE A 586 33.12 20.82 -4.66
C ILE A 586 33.03 20.21 -6.07
N ASN A 587 32.84 18.90 -6.17
CA ASN A 587 32.90 18.15 -7.43
C ASN A 587 31.51 17.72 -7.93
N ASN A 588 31.20 18.09 -9.18
CA ASN A 588 30.03 17.70 -9.96
C ASN A 588 28.69 18.06 -9.31
N MET A 589 28.65 19.17 -8.58
CA MET A 589 27.48 19.66 -7.87
C MET A 589 27.48 21.18 -7.75
N ASP A 590 26.30 21.77 -7.59
CA ASP A 590 26.13 23.21 -7.44
C ASP A 590 26.28 23.67 -5.97
N VAL A 591 26.54 24.95 -5.79
CA VAL A 591 26.48 25.67 -4.50
C VAL A 591 25.36 26.69 -4.57
N GLY A 592 24.42 26.63 -3.62
CA GLY A 592 23.25 27.50 -3.57
C GLY A 592 23.11 28.23 -2.24
N ILE A 593 22.62 29.46 -2.29
CA ILE A 593 22.26 30.23 -1.10
C ILE A 593 20.91 30.93 -1.31
N TYR A 594 19.96 30.68 -0.40
CA TYR A 594 18.66 31.36 -0.40
C TYR A 594 18.01 31.33 1.00
N PRO A 595 17.46 32.47 1.48
CA PRO A 595 17.33 33.76 0.79
C PRO A 595 18.62 34.61 0.78
N GLY A 596 19.73 34.12 1.33
CA GLY A 596 21.01 34.84 1.34
C GLY A 596 21.52 35.19 -0.07
N VAL A 597 22.30 36.27 -0.13
CA VAL A 597 22.77 36.92 -1.36
C VAL A 597 24.21 36.52 -1.71
N ARG A 598 24.66 36.86 -2.92
CA ARG A 598 25.98 36.49 -3.45
C ARG A 598 27.13 37.05 -2.62
N SER A 599 26.98 38.23 -2.02
CA SER A 599 27.99 38.80 -1.13
C SER A 599 28.21 37.98 0.15
N SER A 600 27.27 37.11 0.52
CA SER A 600 27.41 36.14 1.61
C SER A 600 28.11 34.84 1.19
N VAL A 601 28.56 34.73 -0.06
CA VAL A 601 29.41 33.64 -0.55
C VAL A 601 30.86 34.14 -0.58
N THR A 602 31.70 33.64 0.33
CA THR A 602 33.08 34.13 0.51
C THR A 602 34.11 33.01 0.39
N GLY A 603 35.32 33.32 -0.06
CA GLY A 603 36.43 32.36 -0.19
C GLY A 603 36.41 31.50 -1.47
N PHE A 604 35.69 31.93 -2.51
CA PHE A 604 35.67 31.33 -3.85
C PHE A 604 36.14 32.35 -4.90
N PRO A 605 37.44 32.47 -5.23
CA PRO A 605 38.59 31.64 -4.81
C PRO A 605 39.11 31.91 -3.38
N PRO A 606 39.95 31.02 -2.77
CA PRO A 606 40.63 29.86 -3.38
C PRO A 606 39.80 28.59 -3.54
N ALA A 607 38.61 28.49 -2.93
CA ALA A 607 37.75 27.33 -3.18
C ALA A 607 37.22 27.34 -4.62
N ILE A 608 37.05 26.14 -5.18
CA ILE A 608 36.57 25.95 -6.55
C ILE A 608 35.38 24.99 -6.60
N ILE A 609 34.60 25.13 -7.67
CA ILE A 609 33.55 24.18 -8.05
C ILE A 609 33.95 23.57 -9.39
N VAL A 610 33.98 22.25 -9.45
CA VAL A 610 34.27 21.48 -10.66
C VAL A 610 32.95 20.97 -11.22
N ASN A 611 32.65 21.28 -12.50
CA ASN A 611 31.41 20.87 -13.17
C ASN A 611 30.13 21.23 -12.40
N GLY A 612 30.08 22.45 -11.87
CA GLY A 612 28.93 23.02 -11.17
C GLY A 612 29.06 24.54 -11.10
N ALA A 613 28.08 25.21 -10.51
CA ALA A 613 28.06 26.66 -10.38
C ALA A 613 27.63 27.14 -9.00
N ILE A 614 27.95 28.40 -8.69
CA ILE A 614 27.43 29.13 -7.52
C ILE A 614 26.16 29.87 -7.96
N TYR A 615 25.08 29.72 -7.21
CA TYR A 615 23.82 30.44 -7.38
C TYR A 615 23.42 31.14 -6.07
N ALA A 616 22.97 32.38 -6.17
CA ALA A 616 22.51 33.20 -5.04
C ALA A 616 21.16 33.86 -5.34
N SER A 617 20.47 34.33 -4.29
CA SER A 617 19.11 34.87 -4.38
C SER A 617 18.99 36.17 -5.17
N ASP A 618 20.09 36.91 -5.35
CA ASP A 618 20.21 38.16 -6.09
C ASP A 618 20.82 38.00 -7.49
N ASP A 619 21.07 36.76 -7.92
CA ASP A 619 21.57 36.50 -9.28
C ASP A 619 20.51 36.81 -10.33
N ILE A 620 20.84 37.74 -11.22
CA ILE A 620 19.99 38.15 -12.35
C ILE A 620 20.11 37.17 -13.52
N ALA A 621 21.28 36.55 -13.69
CA ALA A 621 21.58 35.60 -14.75
C ALA A 621 22.16 34.29 -14.16
N PRO A 622 21.67 33.12 -14.61
CA PRO A 622 20.58 32.93 -15.57
C PRO A 622 19.21 33.36 -14.98
N PRO A 623 18.26 33.82 -15.83
CA PRO A 623 16.92 34.17 -15.37
C PRO A 623 16.25 33.00 -14.62
N GLY A 624 15.51 33.32 -13.55
CA GLY A 624 14.82 32.32 -12.74
C GLY A 624 15.67 31.69 -11.63
N THR A 625 16.95 32.10 -11.46
CA THR A 625 17.82 31.62 -10.37
C THR A 625 17.17 31.77 -8.97
N PRO A 626 16.56 32.92 -8.60
CA PRO A 626 15.94 33.05 -7.28
C PRO A 626 14.76 32.08 -7.07
N ALA A 627 13.95 31.85 -8.11
CA ALA A 627 12.83 30.92 -8.05
C ALA A 627 13.30 29.45 -7.96
N MET A 628 14.33 29.09 -8.71
CA MET A 628 14.97 27.77 -8.65
C MET A 628 15.54 27.49 -7.25
N LEU A 629 16.21 28.47 -6.65
CA LEU A 629 16.74 28.35 -5.29
C LEU A 629 15.63 28.29 -4.24
N LEU A 630 14.57 29.09 -4.38
CA LEU A 630 13.39 28.99 -3.51
C LEU A 630 12.79 27.58 -3.57
N GLN A 631 12.61 27.02 -4.76
CA GLN A 631 12.10 25.65 -4.92
C GLN A 631 13.03 24.62 -4.27
N ALA A 632 14.36 24.75 -4.46
CA ALA A 632 15.33 23.88 -3.82
C ALA A 632 15.28 23.95 -2.28
N LYS A 633 15.02 25.13 -1.70
CA LYS A 633 14.84 25.29 -0.25
C LYS A 633 13.52 24.70 0.25
N THR A 634 12.46 24.80 -0.55
CA THR A 634 11.18 24.12 -0.28
C THR A 634 11.37 22.61 -0.29
N ASP A 635 12.02 22.07 -1.31
CA ASP A 635 12.28 20.64 -1.43
C ASP A 635 13.21 20.13 -0.32
N LEU A 636 14.24 20.90 0.06
CA LEU A 636 15.06 20.61 1.22
C LEU A 636 14.24 20.58 2.52
N THR A 637 13.29 21.51 2.67
CA THR A 637 12.38 21.52 3.83
C THR A 637 11.49 20.28 3.83
N ASN A 638 10.93 19.90 2.68
CA ASN A 638 10.11 18.70 2.56
C ASN A 638 10.92 17.43 2.86
N ALA A 639 12.14 17.32 2.33
CA ALA A 639 13.05 16.22 2.61
C ALA A 639 13.42 16.12 4.09
N TYR A 640 13.71 17.26 4.74
CA TYR A 640 13.98 17.34 6.17
C TYR A 640 12.79 16.83 6.99
N LEU A 641 11.58 17.30 6.68
CA LEU A 641 10.35 16.90 7.39
C LEU A 641 10.02 15.42 7.14
N ALA A 642 10.24 14.92 5.91
CA ALA A 642 10.06 13.51 5.59
C ALA A 642 11.02 12.61 6.37
N ALA A 643 12.30 12.99 6.46
CA ALA A 643 13.29 12.27 7.25
C ALA A 643 12.95 12.28 8.74
N GLU A 644 12.52 13.43 9.28
CA GLU A 644 12.10 13.60 10.69
C GLU A 644 10.84 12.78 11.03
N ALA A 645 9.88 12.69 10.10
CA ALA A 645 8.61 11.99 10.28
C ALA A 645 8.67 10.48 9.92
N ALA A 646 9.82 9.98 9.47
CA ALA A 646 9.96 8.58 9.08
C ALA A 646 9.79 7.63 10.30
N VAL A 647 8.90 6.64 10.17
CA VAL A 647 8.52 5.70 11.25
C VAL A 647 8.55 4.23 10.83
N SER A 648 8.86 3.94 9.57
CA SER A 648 8.90 2.57 9.02
C SER A 648 10.21 2.36 8.24
N PRO A 649 11.05 1.38 8.64
CA PRO A 649 10.92 0.50 9.80
C PRO A 649 10.90 1.27 11.14
N ALA A 650 10.45 0.63 12.21
CA ALA A 650 10.37 1.27 13.53
C ALA A 650 11.75 1.86 13.93
N PRO A 651 11.82 3.14 14.34
CA PRO A 651 13.09 3.77 14.67
C PRO A 651 13.81 3.10 15.85
N VAL A 652 15.11 2.85 15.70
CA VAL A 652 15.99 2.38 16.76
C VAL A 652 16.52 3.58 17.54
N THR A 653 16.27 3.63 18.84
CA THR A 653 16.80 4.70 19.70
C THR A 653 18.31 4.59 19.83
N VAL A 654 19.02 5.69 19.58
CA VAL A 654 20.48 5.85 19.76
C VAL A 654 20.81 7.12 20.53
N SER A 655 21.93 7.13 21.26
CA SER A 655 22.36 8.28 22.04
C SER A 655 23.87 8.32 22.18
N GLY A 656 24.42 9.51 22.42
CA GLY A 656 25.86 9.68 22.67
C GLY A 656 26.71 9.53 21.42
N ASP A 657 27.72 8.66 21.48
CA ASP A 657 28.72 8.45 20.43
C ASP A 657 28.47 7.12 19.69
N LEU A 658 28.44 7.15 18.36
CA LEU A 658 28.25 5.98 17.50
C LEU A 658 29.57 5.36 17.00
N GLY A 659 30.72 5.93 17.37
CA GLY A 659 32.04 5.42 17.00
C GLY A 659 32.22 3.96 17.45
N GLY A 660 32.73 3.14 16.53
CA GLY A 660 32.96 1.70 16.75
C GLY A 660 31.76 0.81 16.47
N LEU A 661 30.57 1.37 16.22
CA LEU A 661 29.38 0.58 15.89
C LEU A 661 29.37 0.15 14.41
N THR A 662 28.71 -0.98 14.15
CA THR A 662 28.28 -1.39 12.81
C THR A 662 26.76 -1.41 12.77
N LEU A 663 26.17 -0.59 11.91
CA LEU A 663 24.72 -0.40 11.81
C LEU A 663 24.20 -0.97 10.49
N ALA A 664 23.20 -1.84 10.59
CA ALA A 664 22.43 -2.34 9.46
C ALA A 664 21.52 -1.22 8.88
N PRO A 665 20.87 -1.42 7.72
CA PRO A 665 19.92 -0.46 7.17
C PRO A 665 18.76 -0.21 8.16
N GLY A 666 18.31 1.04 8.28
CA GLY A 666 17.27 1.38 9.27
C GLY A 666 17.12 2.87 9.58
N ILE A 667 16.16 3.15 10.46
CA ILE A 667 15.95 4.49 11.04
C ILE A 667 16.55 4.52 12.44
N TYR A 668 17.40 5.51 12.72
CA TYR A 668 18.11 5.69 13.99
C TYR A 668 17.74 7.03 14.61
N LYS A 669 17.12 7.03 15.78
CA LYS A 669 16.56 8.22 16.41
C LYS A 669 17.30 8.58 17.70
N SER A 670 17.78 9.82 17.79
CA SER A 670 18.32 10.41 19.01
C SER A 670 17.51 11.60 19.47
N THR A 671 17.14 11.63 20.74
CA THR A 671 16.47 12.78 21.39
C THR A 671 17.45 13.84 21.89
N SER A 672 18.76 13.62 21.74
CA SER A 672 19.84 14.51 22.17
C SER A 672 20.80 14.81 21.02
N THR A 673 21.96 15.37 21.35
CA THR A 673 23.10 15.42 20.44
C THR A 673 23.61 14.02 20.13
N LEU A 674 24.21 13.84 18.96
CA LEU A 674 24.83 12.60 18.53
C LEU A 674 26.24 12.87 18.00
N ALA A 675 27.19 11.99 18.30
CA ALA A 675 28.58 12.12 17.88
C ALA A 675 29.11 10.87 17.19
N ILE A 676 30.20 11.02 16.43
CA ILE A 676 31.07 9.93 15.98
C ILE A 676 32.49 10.34 16.35
N GLY A 677 33.04 9.81 17.44
CA GLY A 677 34.35 10.19 17.94
C GLY A 677 35.19 9.03 18.46
N ASN A 678 34.55 8.06 19.14
CA ASN A 678 35.22 6.90 19.72
C ASN A 678 35.45 5.76 18.71
N GLY A 679 36.00 6.08 17.54
CA GLY A 679 36.21 5.15 16.42
C GLY A 679 35.38 5.50 15.19
N ASN A 680 35.46 4.67 14.16
CA ASN A 680 34.67 4.84 12.93
C ASN A 680 33.29 4.19 13.08
N LEU A 681 32.28 4.81 12.49
CA LEU A 681 30.96 4.21 12.32
C LEU A 681 30.93 3.42 11.02
N THR A 682 30.52 2.15 11.06
CA THR A 682 30.33 1.34 9.85
C THR A 682 28.84 1.21 9.53
N LEU A 683 28.44 1.52 8.30
CA LEU A 683 27.10 1.27 7.77
C LEU A 683 27.19 0.09 6.81
N ASP A 684 26.59 -1.03 7.19
CA ASP A 684 26.69 -2.28 6.45
C ASP A 684 25.38 -2.62 5.73
N ALA A 685 25.40 -2.58 4.41
CA ALA A 685 24.26 -2.93 3.56
C ALA A 685 23.94 -4.43 3.55
N GLN A 686 24.79 -5.29 4.11
CA GLN A 686 24.57 -6.75 4.17
C GLN A 686 24.29 -7.38 2.80
N GLY A 687 24.91 -6.85 1.74
CA GLY A 687 24.75 -7.30 0.36
C GLY A 687 23.65 -6.58 -0.43
N ASN A 688 22.90 -5.64 0.18
CA ASN A 688 21.83 -4.89 -0.48
C ASN A 688 22.28 -3.49 -0.93
N PRO A 689 22.56 -3.26 -2.23
CA PRO A 689 22.98 -1.94 -2.71
C PRO A 689 21.88 -0.87 -2.60
N ASN A 690 20.62 -1.26 -2.45
CA ASN A 690 19.50 -0.35 -2.28
C ASN A 690 19.16 -0.10 -0.81
N ALA A 691 20.05 -0.42 0.12
CA ALA A 691 19.90 -0.13 1.54
C ALA A 691 19.95 1.37 1.86
N PHE A 692 19.11 1.81 2.79
CA PHE A 692 18.92 3.18 3.26
C PHE A 692 19.17 3.30 4.78
N TRP A 693 19.68 4.48 5.17
CA TRP A 693 19.86 4.89 6.55
C TRP A 693 19.25 6.27 6.76
N ILE A 694 18.42 6.42 7.78
CA ILE A 694 17.89 7.72 8.21
C ILE A 694 18.27 7.94 9.68
N PHE A 695 19.14 8.91 9.94
CA PHE A 695 19.45 9.38 11.29
C PHE A 695 18.59 10.60 11.62
N GLN A 696 17.73 10.48 12.64
CA GLN A 696 16.89 11.55 13.19
C GLN A 696 17.50 12.06 14.49
N ILE A 697 18.09 13.25 14.46
CA ILE A 697 18.86 13.78 15.58
C ILE A 697 18.17 15.05 16.07
N ALA A 698 17.61 15.03 17.29
CA ALA A 698 16.83 16.16 17.79
C ALA A 698 17.66 17.44 18.04
N SER A 699 18.98 17.31 18.20
CA SER A 699 19.90 18.42 18.45
C SER A 699 21.08 18.40 17.46
N GLY A 700 22.29 18.70 17.93
CA GLY A 700 23.49 18.80 17.11
C GLY A 700 24.14 17.46 16.80
N PHE A 701 24.76 17.39 15.63
CA PHE A 701 25.54 16.22 15.18
C PHE A 701 27.01 16.60 15.00
N THR A 702 27.93 15.78 15.48
CA THR A 702 29.37 16.06 15.35
C THR A 702 30.17 14.80 15.01
N THR A 703 30.98 14.82 13.96
CA THR A 703 32.12 13.90 13.85
C THR A 703 33.35 14.53 14.51
N VAL A 704 34.15 13.74 15.20
CA VAL A 704 35.37 14.18 15.89
C VAL A 704 36.56 13.50 15.24
N GLY A 705 37.50 14.30 14.73
CA GLY A 705 38.75 13.81 14.13
C GLY A 705 39.70 13.17 15.16
N GLY A 706 40.63 12.33 14.69
CA GLY A 706 41.63 11.66 15.53
C GLY A 706 41.81 10.19 15.14
N ALA A 707 41.73 9.28 16.12
CA ALA A 707 41.80 7.83 15.90
C ALA A 707 40.47 7.23 15.33
N GLY A 708 39.54 8.06 14.87
CA GLY A 708 38.18 7.69 14.49
C GLY A 708 37.40 8.85 13.85
N GLY A 709 36.06 8.77 13.89
CA GLY A 709 35.16 9.84 13.43
C GLY A 709 34.70 9.75 11.99
N SER A 710 35.21 8.79 11.20
CA SER A 710 34.77 8.58 9.83
C SER A 710 33.55 7.66 9.75
N VAL A 711 32.79 7.81 8.66
CA VAL A 711 31.71 6.89 8.28
C VAL A 711 32.23 5.97 7.18
N ILE A 712 32.14 4.66 7.41
CA ILE A 712 32.57 3.60 6.49
C ILE A 712 31.34 2.93 5.91
N LEU A 713 31.30 2.75 4.59
CA LEU A 713 30.24 2.02 3.90
C LEU A 713 30.74 0.61 3.53
N THR A 714 30.01 -0.43 3.92
CA THR A 714 30.32 -1.83 3.57
C THR A 714 29.09 -2.56 3.01
N GLY A 715 29.30 -3.76 2.49
CA GLY A 715 28.20 -4.63 2.05
C GLY A 715 27.38 -4.08 0.87
N GLY A 716 27.90 -3.12 0.11
CA GLY A 716 27.20 -2.45 -0.99
C GLY A 716 26.52 -1.12 -0.63
N ALA A 717 26.71 -0.61 0.60
CA ALA A 717 26.10 0.64 1.04
C ALA A 717 26.57 1.82 0.17
N GLN A 718 25.65 2.74 -0.16
CA GLN A 718 25.91 3.90 -1.01
C GLN A 718 25.60 5.20 -0.26
N ALA A 719 26.49 6.20 -0.35
CA ALA A 719 26.33 7.48 0.34
C ALA A 719 25.04 8.21 -0.05
N LYS A 720 24.59 8.06 -1.31
CA LYS A 720 23.33 8.66 -1.79
C LYS A 720 22.10 8.20 -1.00
N ASN A 721 22.18 7.04 -0.33
CA ASN A 721 21.10 6.44 0.46
C ASN A 721 21.21 6.69 1.98
N VAL A 722 22.19 7.50 2.42
CA VAL A 722 22.39 7.83 3.85
C VAL A 722 21.93 9.27 4.10
N TYR A 723 21.05 9.47 5.08
CA TYR A 723 20.46 10.77 5.41
C TYR A 723 20.64 11.10 6.89
N TRP A 724 21.10 12.31 7.17
CA TRP A 724 21.38 12.82 8.51
C TRP A 724 20.52 14.06 8.76
N GLN A 725 19.36 13.89 9.37
CA GLN A 725 18.46 14.98 9.76
C GLN A 725 18.86 15.47 11.15
N THR A 726 19.24 16.76 11.25
CA THR A 726 19.71 17.35 12.52
C THR A 726 18.85 18.54 12.93
N GLY A 727 18.29 18.49 14.13
CA GLY A 727 17.42 19.50 14.71
C GLY A 727 18.13 20.81 15.08
N SER A 728 19.46 20.83 15.05
CA SER A 728 20.25 22.06 15.10
C SER A 728 21.34 22.08 14.02
N SER A 729 22.61 22.23 14.42
CA SER A 729 23.76 22.34 13.52
C SER A 729 24.53 21.02 13.44
N ALA A 730 25.26 20.84 12.34
CA ALA A 730 26.17 19.72 12.15
C ALA A 730 27.64 20.20 12.06
N VAL A 731 28.56 19.42 12.64
CA VAL A 731 30.00 19.64 12.55
C VAL A 731 30.66 18.38 12.00
N ILE A 732 31.42 18.53 10.92
CA ILE A 732 32.24 17.47 10.33
C ILE A 732 33.67 17.75 10.75
N GLY A 733 34.16 16.96 11.72
CA GLY A 733 35.45 17.15 12.39
C GLY A 733 36.64 17.00 11.47
N ASP A 734 37.79 17.50 11.94
CA ASP A 734 39.03 17.55 11.16
C ASP A 734 39.45 16.16 10.67
N TYR A 735 39.97 16.08 9.44
CA TYR A 735 40.49 14.84 8.84
C TYR A 735 39.50 13.65 8.80
N THR A 736 38.20 13.88 8.95
CA THR A 736 37.20 12.82 8.85
C THR A 736 36.77 12.58 7.40
N SER A 737 36.39 11.33 7.09
CA SER A 737 35.71 10.95 5.84
C SER A 737 34.24 10.70 6.12
N PHE A 738 33.39 11.66 5.73
CA PHE A 738 31.95 11.62 5.94
C PHE A 738 31.20 11.01 4.74
N GLN A 739 30.10 10.31 5.01
CA GLN A 739 29.28 9.65 4.00
C GLN A 739 27.80 10.00 4.21
N GLY A 740 27.16 10.59 3.21
CA GLY A 740 25.72 10.84 3.22
C GLY A 740 25.28 12.29 3.05
N ASN A 741 23.98 12.49 3.09
CA ASN A 741 23.32 13.78 2.89
C ASN A 741 22.93 14.39 4.25
N ILE A 742 23.52 15.52 4.62
CA ILE A 742 23.16 16.24 5.85
C ILE A 742 22.03 17.21 5.56
N LEU A 743 20.94 17.09 6.32
CA LEU A 743 19.78 17.97 6.34
C LEU A 743 19.74 18.69 7.68
N ALA A 744 20.49 19.79 7.81
CA ALA A 744 20.60 20.52 9.07
C ALA A 744 19.56 21.62 9.17
N LEU A 745 18.94 21.77 10.35
CA LEU A 745 18.02 22.89 10.60
C LEU A 745 18.75 24.22 10.56
N THR A 746 19.92 24.30 11.21
CA THR A 746 20.73 25.53 11.27
C THR A 746 21.96 25.42 10.38
N SER A 747 23.18 25.42 10.94
CA SER A 747 24.42 25.55 10.18
C SER A 747 25.16 24.22 10.03
N ILE A 748 26.02 24.12 9.02
CA ILE A 748 26.95 23.00 8.84
C ILE A 748 28.37 23.56 8.83
N THR A 749 29.27 22.99 9.63
CA THR A 749 30.69 23.35 9.60
C THR A 749 31.51 22.14 9.20
N MET A 750 32.32 22.27 8.15
CA MET A 750 33.35 21.30 7.79
C MET A 750 34.69 21.83 8.30
N ASN A 751 35.27 21.11 9.25
CA ASN A 751 36.55 21.42 9.86
C ASN A 751 37.72 21.00 8.93
N SER A 752 38.95 21.28 9.33
CA SER A 752 40.12 21.23 8.46
C SER A 752 40.36 19.84 7.87
N HIS A 753 40.57 19.75 6.55
CA HIS A 753 40.84 18.49 5.85
C HIS A 753 39.72 17.44 5.90
N ALA A 754 38.51 17.81 6.36
CA ALA A 754 37.36 16.94 6.27
C ALA A 754 36.96 16.70 4.80
N THR A 755 36.62 15.46 4.48
CA THR A 755 36.13 15.05 3.16
C THR A 755 34.73 14.47 3.28
N ALA A 756 33.92 14.62 2.25
CA ALA A 756 32.57 14.08 2.19
C ALA A 756 32.24 13.51 0.82
N ILE A 757 31.59 12.35 0.79
CA ILE A 757 30.80 11.90 -0.35
C ILE A 757 29.34 12.08 0.05
N GLY A 758 28.68 13.10 -0.49
CA GLY A 758 27.44 13.57 0.09
C GLY A 758 27.06 15.00 -0.22
N ARG A 759 26.19 15.56 0.61
CA ARG A 759 25.63 16.91 0.48
C ARG A 759 25.57 17.62 1.84
N MET A 760 25.85 18.91 1.85
CA MET A 760 25.79 19.80 3.02
C MET A 760 24.62 20.77 2.86
N LEU A 761 23.43 20.37 3.32
CA LEU A 761 22.18 21.10 3.09
C LEU A 761 21.67 21.72 4.40
N ALA A 762 21.93 23.02 4.57
CA ALA A 762 21.52 23.82 5.71
C ALA A 762 20.21 24.58 5.41
N ARG A 763 19.15 24.34 6.20
CA ARG A 763 17.85 24.99 6.01
C ARG A 763 17.89 26.47 6.33
N ASN A 764 18.39 26.85 7.50
CA ASN A 764 18.35 28.24 7.96
C ASN A 764 19.74 28.86 8.11
N GLY A 765 20.77 28.05 8.39
CA GLY A 765 22.10 28.54 8.75
C GLY A 765 23.08 28.65 7.57
N ALA A 766 24.36 28.78 7.94
CA ALA A 766 25.47 28.87 7.01
C ALA A 766 26.11 27.50 6.78
N VAL A 767 26.80 27.35 5.65
CA VAL A 767 27.76 26.26 5.45
C VAL A 767 29.17 26.84 5.45
N VAL A 768 30.00 26.41 6.40
CA VAL A 768 31.34 26.95 6.63
C VAL A 768 32.36 25.84 6.39
N MET A 769 33.27 26.05 5.46
CA MET A 769 34.50 25.25 5.27
C MET A 769 35.65 26.01 5.93
N THR A 770 36.25 25.42 6.97
CA THR A 770 37.26 26.14 7.76
C THR A 770 38.64 26.13 7.11
N HIS A 771 38.94 25.11 6.32
CA HIS A 771 40.19 24.98 5.58
C HIS A 771 40.01 24.20 4.27
N THR A 772 41.01 23.43 3.84
CA THR A 772 40.93 22.56 2.65
C THR A 772 39.91 21.45 2.86
N ASN A 773 38.75 21.53 2.22
CA ASN A 773 37.68 20.52 2.27
C ASN A 773 37.36 19.96 0.88
N ILE A 774 36.93 18.70 0.81
CA ILE A 774 36.52 18.06 -0.45
C ILE A 774 35.10 17.52 -0.32
N ILE A 775 34.21 17.92 -1.21
CA ILE A 775 32.84 17.42 -1.29
C ILE A 775 32.62 16.79 -2.67
N ASN A 776 32.37 15.48 -2.69
CA ASN A 776 32.13 14.71 -3.90
C ASN A 776 30.65 14.33 -4.02
N LYS A 777 30.15 14.31 -5.26
CA LYS A 777 28.79 13.83 -5.57
C LYS A 777 28.62 12.37 -5.10
N PRO A 778 27.55 12.06 -4.35
CA PRO A 778 27.28 10.71 -3.86
C PRO A 778 26.64 9.78 -4.89
#